data_AF-A0A9D8AZE6-F1
#
_entry.id   AF-A0A9D8AZE6-F1
#
_cell.length_a   1.000
_cell.length_b   1.000
_cell.length_c   1.000
_cell.angle_alpha   90.00
_cell.angle_beta   90.00
_cell.angle_gamma   90.00
#
_symmetry.space_group_name_H-M   'P 1'
#
loop_
_entity.id
_entity.type
_entity.pdbx_description
1 polymer ?
#
loop_
_entity_poly.entity_id
_entity_poly.type
_entity_poly.pdbx_seq_one_letter_code
_entity_poly.pdbx_strand_id
1 'polypeptide(L)'
;MPRHVSSVSNLPRLNETWFVAINRLRTWVSSPKNKPYRPFIVTVLNSEIGTIRGSQIFPTWPTPPHVYDTLVKAMRHPVPLGGSRGVPRLVQVADAALANALADLFLRAKLEIAVGESAPPPEVDEAIREFEQMSNGVDEPPGMLSVEGVTPELVGSVFAAAADFYRAAPWIKLSNSQVLALKHPAETDYRYAIVMGQGGIEYGLAVYLTWKDVMHIFTTDDNPEDAVPASGGQSLMFNPITMMSFDDLDAIEQYGWQVAGDQAYPFVVTFKRPNQVLRPTRQDLLWFDAALRAIPILVREYMKSDGRGDYFAFDARVTVPTHSGEIQMAVKYPAGEIPLAEQPPHDLRWGEFGDEEEDAADPMPFFDRRSMEAVMRGKLREMGAAEGTRDADVERAQELMDRAFASDNPAKRITLAHDALVISENCADAYVLLAEEEADTVSRALELYQQGVAAGERALGDQFEEYVGHFWGVLETRPYMRARLGLANMLNRMNRRDEALAHYREMLRLNPNDNQGIRDIILELLLQLQRDDEARELLTQYKDDWTAVWLYSRALLLFRQKGASAHANKALADALAENPFAPDYLTERKRIPNRLPEMVGWGEESEAIAYAADHLNHWRVTPGAGEWLVAQSQTRRKPAHRPSSRRRKRSRLPR
;
A
#
# COMPACT_ATOMS: atom_id res chain seq x y z
N MET A 1 -13.04 30.91 46.76
CA MET A 1 -13.10 29.49 47.17
C MET A 1 -13.70 28.68 46.03
N PRO A 2 -13.11 27.55 45.61
CA PRO A 2 -13.72 26.70 44.58
C PRO A 2 -15.05 26.12 45.10
N ARG A 3 -16.11 26.15 44.28
CA ARG A 3 -17.50 25.78 44.64
C ARG A 3 -17.70 24.32 45.12
N HIS A 4 -16.67 23.47 45.09
CA HIS A 4 -16.79 22.04 45.39
C HIS A 4 -16.52 21.66 46.86
N VAL A 5 -15.79 22.48 47.64
CA VAL A 5 -15.30 22.10 48.99
C VAL A 5 -16.41 22.08 50.04
N SER A 6 -17.37 23.00 49.99
CA SER A 6 -18.50 23.08 50.95
C SER A 6 -19.49 21.91 50.84
N SER A 7 -19.34 21.05 49.84
CA SER A 7 -20.26 19.95 49.53
C SER A 7 -19.81 18.59 50.10
N VAL A 8 -18.56 18.45 50.52
CA VAL A 8 -17.97 17.15 50.92
C VAL A 8 -17.85 17.04 52.44
N SER A 9 -17.73 18.16 53.14
CA SER A 9 -17.58 18.23 54.61
C SER A 9 -18.79 17.69 55.38
N ASN A 10 -19.97 17.64 54.74
CA ASN A 10 -21.21 17.12 55.32
C ASN A 10 -21.46 15.63 55.00
N LEU A 11 -20.55 14.97 54.29
CA LEU A 11 -20.66 13.55 53.99
C LEU A 11 -20.26 12.70 55.21
N PRO A 12 -20.84 11.50 55.39
CA PRO A 12 -20.47 10.62 56.49
C PRO A 12 -19.00 10.18 56.38
N ARG A 13 -18.35 9.99 57.52
CA ARG A 13 -17.00 9.41 57.58
C ARG A 13 -17.09 7.90 57.42
N LEU A 14 -16.33 7.38 56.46
CA LEU A 14 -16.21 5.95 56.20
C LEU A 14 -14.93 5.46 56.87
N ASN A 15 -15.01 4.32 57.56
CA ASN A 15 -13.82 3.64 58.04
C ASN A 15 -13.25 2.75 56.92
N GLU A 16 -12.93 3.37 55.79
CA GLU A 16 -12.40 2.70 54.59
C GLU A 16 -11.01 3.26 54.25
N THR A 17 -10.15 2.39 53.74
CA THR A 17 -8.89 2.75 53.10
C THR A 17 -9.06 2.72 51.58
N TRP A 18 -8.73 3.82 50.92
CA TRP A 18 -8.84 3.93 49.47
C TRP A 18 -7.47 3.96 48.83
N PHE A 19 -7.27 3.20 47.77
CA PHE A 19 -6.07 3.25 46.94
C PHE A 19 -6.38 3.99 45.63
N VAL A 20 -5.49 4.88 45.20
CA VAL A 20 -5.60 5.55 43.90
C VAL A 20 -4.52 5.04 42.97
N ALA A 21 -4.96 4.44 41.88
CA ALA A 21 -4.12 3.99 40.79
C ALA A 21 -4.24 4.97 39.60
N ILE A 22 -3.11 5.25 38.95
CA ILE A 22 -3.03 5.99 37.69
C ILE A 22 -2.44 5.04 36.67
N ASN A 23 -3.20 4.71 35.63
CA ASN A 23 -2.78 3.74 34.62
C ASN A 23 -2.98 4.32 33.22
N ARG A 24 -2.04 4.04 32.32
CA ARG A 24 -2.21 4.35 30.91
C ARG A 24 -2.98 3.21 30.27
N LEU A 25 -4.17 3.49 29.76
CA LEU A 25 -5.06 2.47 29.21
C LEU A 25 -4.46 1.86 27.94
N ARG A 26 -4.62 0.55 27.79
CA ARG A 26 -4.35 -0.20 26.55
C ARG A 26 -5.49 -0.01 25.53
N THR A 27 -5.77 1.24 25.17
CA THR A 27 -6.78 1.57 24.15
C THR A 27 -6.41 2.87 23.43
N TRP A 28 -6.88 3.00 22.18
CA TRP A 28 -6.65 4.18 21.36
C TRP A 28 -7.86 5.11 21.37
N VAL A 29 -7.62 6.39 21.65
CA VAL A 29 -8.60 7.45 21.41
C VAL A 29 -8.17 8.20 20.15
N SER A 30 -8.95 8.04 19.09
CA SER A 30 -8.76 8.70 17.81
C SER A 30 -9.77 9.82 17.62
N SER A 31 -9.31 10.98 17.14
CA SER A 31 -10.17 12.10 16.74
C SER A 31 -9.74 12.57 15.35
N PRO A 32 -10.66 12.99 14.46
CA PRO A 32 -10.32 13.45 13.11
C PRO A 32 -9.32 14.62 13.06
N LYS A 33 -9.06 15.30 14.19
CA LYS A 33 -8.21 16.50 14.28
C LYS A 33 -6.87 16.29 14.99
N ASN A 34 -6.69 15.20 15.73
CA ASN A 34 -5.52 14.99 16.60
C ASN A 34 -4.87 13.63 16.33
N LYS A 35 -3.57 13.52 16.60
CA LYS A 35 -2.88 12.22 16.59
C LYS A 35 -3.54 11.26 17.59
N PRO A 36 -3.70 9.97 17.26
CA PRO A 36 -4.15 8.96 18.22
C PRO A 36 -3.30 9.01 19.49
N TYR A 37 -3.96 8.92 20.64
CA TYR A 37 -3.28 8.88 21.93
C TYR A 37 -3.89 7.81 22.82
N ARG A 38 -3.10 7.32 23.77
CA ARG A 38 -3.60 6.44 24.83
C ARG A 38 -3.98 7.29 26.05
N PRO A 39 -5.23 7.22 26.52
CA PRO A 39 -5.64 7.98 27.68
C PRO A 39 -5.10 7.37 28.99
N PHE A 40 -5.15 8.16 30.05
CA PHE A 40 -4.87 7.73 31.42
C PHE A 40 -6.17 7.61 32.20
N ILE A 41 -6.32 6.56 33.01
CA ILE A 41 -7.41 6.41 33.96
C ILE A 41 -6.88 6.64 35.37
N VAL A 42 -7.63 7.42 36.15
CA VAL A 42 -7.49 7.48 37.60
C VAL A 42 -8.58 6.59 38.18
N THR A 43 -8.18 5.55 38.90
CA THR A 43 -9.10 4.60 39.56
C THR A 43 -8.97 4.74 41.07
N VAL A 44 -10.08 4.96 41.75
CA VAL A 44 -10.19 5.00 43.21
C VAL A 44 -10.82 3.68 43.65
N LEU A 45 -10.05 2.84 44.35
CA LEU A 45 -10.51 1.56 44.87
C LEU A 45 -10.60 1.60 46.38
N ASN A 46 -11.54 0.86 46.95
CA ASN A 46 -11.46 0.46 48.34
C ASN A 46 -10.52 -0.75 48.44
N SER A 47 -9.38 -0.57 49.10
CA SER A 47 -8.32 -1.58 49.17
C SER A 47 -8.61 -2.74 50.12
N GLU A 48 -9.68 -2.66 50.92
CA GLU A 48 -10.04 -3.70 51.88
C GLU A 48 -10.97 -4.76 51.26
N ILE A 49 -11.78 -4.36 50.29
CA ILE A 49 -12.78 -5.22 49.64
C ILE A 49 -12.65 -5.26 48.10
N GLY A 50 -11.63 -4.61 47.53
CA GLY A 50 -11.34 -4.63 46.09
C GLY A 50 -12.35 -3.89 45.20
N THR A 51 -13.26 -3.10 45.77
CA THR A 51 -14.34 -2.46 44.98
C THR A 51 -13.93 -1.10 44.42
N ILE A 52 -14.28 -0.84 43.16
CA ILE A 52 -14.08 0.49 42.55
C ILE A 52 -15.10 1.47 43.16
N ARG A 53 -14.60 2.58 43.70
CA ARG A 53 -15.39 3.69 44.24
C ARG A 53 -15.66 4.74 43.18
N GLY A 54 -14.69 4.98 42.30
CA GLY A 54 -14.83 5.95 41.21
C GLY A 54 -13.68 5.86 40.22
N SER A 55 -13.93 6.31 39.00
CA SER A 55 -12.90 6.42 37.98
C SER A 55 -13.11 7.63 37.10
N GLN A 56 -12.01 8.12 36.51
CA GLN A 56 -12.05 9.20 35.53
C GLN A 56 -10.91 9.09 34.53
N ILE A 57 -11.24 9.33 33.25
CA ILE A 57 -10.29 9.24 32.13
C ILE A 57 -9.78 10.63 31.78
N PHE A 58 -8.49 10.73 31.51
CA PHE A 58 -7.77 11.94 31.14
C PHE A 58 -6.95 11.71 29.86
N PRO A 59 -6.84 12.70 28.96
CA PRO A 59 -6.08 12.54 27.72
C PRO A 59 -4.56 12.62 27.91
N THR A 60 -4.10 13.10 29.06
CA THR A 60 -2.70 13.28 29.42
C THR A 60 -2.50 12.87 30.88
N TRP A 61 -1.25 12.74 31.32
CA TRP A 61 -0.94 12.37 32.71
C TRP A 61 -1.71 13.27 33.70
N PRO A 62 -2.50 12.69 34.63
CA PRO A 62 -3.34 13.47 35.52
C PRO A 62 -2.50 14.24 36.55
N THR A 63 -2.81 15.52 36.73
CA THR A 63 -2.18 16.37 37.74
C THR A 63 -2.74 16.06 39.14
N PRO A 64 -2.04 16.39 40.25
CA PRO A 64 -2.58 16.19 41.59
C PRO A 64 -3.98 16.81 41.80
N PRO A 65 -4.31 18.01 41.27
CA PRO A 65 -5.68 18.52 41.28
C PRO A 65 -6.70 17.64 40.55
N HIS A 66 -6.36 17.05 39.40
CA HIS A 66 -7.23 16.11 38.69
C HIS A 66 -7.53 14.86 39.53
N VAL A 67 -6.51 14.33 40.20
CA VAL A 67 -6.65 13.18 41.10
C VAL A 67 -7.53 13.52 42.29
N TYR A 68 -7.31 14.69 42.91
CA TYR A 68 -8.14 15.21 43.99
C TYR A 68 -9.61 15.37 43.58
N ASP A 69 -9.89 15.93 42.40
CA ASP A 69 -11.26 16.08 41.90
C ASP A 69 -11.94 14.72 41.66
N THR A 70 -11.18 13.73 41.18
CA THR A 70 -11.67 12.35 41.01
C THR A 70 -12.03 11.72 42.36
N LEU A 71 -11.19 11.91 43.38
CA LEU A 71 -11.46 11.49 44.76
C LEU A 71 -12.71 12.15 45.33
N VAL A 72 -12.85 13.47 45.20
CA VAL A 72 -14.04 14.21 45.66
C VAL A 72 -15.31 13.73 44.94
N LYS A 73 -15.22 13.44 43.64
CA LYS A 73 -16.33 12.87 42.88
C LYS A 73 -16.71 11.48 43.41
N ALA A 74 -15.75 10.61 43.67
CA ALA A 74 -15.98 9.27 44.25
C ALA A 74 -16.61 9.34 45.65
N MET A 75 -16.23 10.33 46.47
CA MET A 75 -16.86 10.57 47.78
C MET A 75 -18.34 10.94 47.66
N ARG A 76 -18.70 11.76 46.67
CA ARG A 76 -20.07 12.27 46.49
C ARG A 76 -20.98 11.32 45.72
N HIS A 77 -20.44 10.71 44.69
CA HIS A 77 -21.14 9.93 43.67
C HIS A 77 -20.33 8.68 43.34
N PRO A 78 -20.27 7.70 44.25
CA PRO A 78 -19.61 6.44 43.96
C PRO A 78 -20.28 5.75 42.77
N VAL A 79 -19.52 4.96 42.02
CA VAL A 79 -20.05 4.17 40.89
C VAL A 79 -21.13 3.20 41.36
N PRO A 80 -22.03 2.72 40.47
CA PRO A 80 -22.99 1.67 40.82
C PRO A 80 -22.28 0.47 41.46
N LEU A 81 -22.84 -0.04 42.56
CA LEU A 81 -22.24 -1.09 43.41
C LEU A 81 -20.94 -0.71 44.16
N GLY A 82 -20.44 0.52 44.00
CA GLY A 82 -19.26 1.05 44.69
C GLY A 82 -19.49 1.53 46.13
N GLY A 83 -20.57 1.09 46.78
CA GLY A 83 -20.89 1.43 48.17
C GLY A 83 -21.52 2.82 48.40
N SER A 84 -21.57 3.23 49.67
CA SER A 84 -22.24 4.46 50.11
C SER A 84 -21.36 5.70 49.95
N ARG A 85 -21.94 6.84 49.57
CA ARG A 85 -21.25 8.15 49.57
C ARG A 85 -20.63 8.44 50.95
N GLY A 86 -19.44 9.02 50.98
CA GLY A 86 -18.73 9.30 52.23
C GLY A 86 -17.26 9.65 52.03
N VAL A 87 -16.60 10.08 53.11
CA VAL A 87 -15.19 10.48 53.12
C VAL A 87 -14.34 9.36 53.75
N PRO A 88 -13.31 8.83 53.07
CA PRO A 88 -12.47 7.76 53.60
C PRO A 88 -11.62 8.23 54.78
N ARG A 89 -11.10 7.26 55.54
CA ARG A 89 -10.15 7.49 56.62
C ARG A 89 -8.74 7.75 56.08
N LEU A 90 -8.34 6.95 55.09
CA LEU A 90 -6.99 6.92 54.54
C LEU A 90 -7.05 6.81 53.02
N VAL A 91 -6.23 7.60 52.33
CA VAL A 91 -5.97 7.51 50.89
C VAL A 91 -4.52 7.08 50.69
N GLN A 92 -4.29 6.08 49.86
CA GLN A 92 -2.97 5.57 49.53
C GLN A 92 -2.69 5.70 48.03
N VAL A 93 -1.43 5.98 47.71
CA VAL A 93 -0.91 6.03 46.33
C VAL A 93 0.48 5.40 46.27
N ALA A 94 0.90 4.96 45.09
CA ALA A 94 2.24 4.41 44.88
C ALA A 94 3.34 5.48 44.81
N ASP A 95 3.00 6.73 44.43
CA ASP A 95 3.97 7.80 44.23
C ASP A 95 4.01 8.76 45.43
N ALA A 96 5.18 8.90 46.06
CA ALA A 96 5.37 9.73 47.25
C ALA A 96 5.13 11.24 46.99
N ALA A 97 5.46 11.73 45.78
CA ALA A 97 5.24 13.14 45.44
C ALA A 97 3.74 13.46 45.30
N LEU A 98 2.98 12.55 44.70
CA LEU A 98 1.53 12.61 44.61
C LEU A 98 0.89 12.51 46.01
N ALA A 99 1.39 11.64 46.88
CA ALA A 99 0.90 11.54 48.26
C ALA A 99 1.02 12.88 49.00
N ASN A 100 2.19 13.52 48.91
CA ASN A 100 2.45 14.83 49.51
C ASN A 100 1.55 15.93 48.92
N ALA A 101 1.39 15.95 47.60
CA ALA A 101 0.53 16.92 46.92
C ALA A 101 -0.95 16.77 47.31
N LEU A 102 -1.44 15.52 47.42
CA LEU A 102 -2.81 15.24 47.86
C LEU A 102 -3.03 15.63 49.32
N ALA A 103 -2.05 15.39 50.20
CA ALA A 103 -2.13 15.79 51.61
C ALA A 103 -2.29 17.32 51.76
N ASP A 104 -1.51 18.10 51.00
CA ASP A 104 -1.65 19.58 50.98
C ASP A 104 -3.02 20.03 50.43
N LEU A 105 -3.51 19.37 49.37
CA LEU A 105 -4.84 19.67 48.81
C LEU A 105 -5.96 19.39 49.82
N PHE A 106 -5.91 18.26 50.53
CA PHE A 106 -6.88 17.94 51.59
C PHE A 106 -6.80 18.91 52.77
N LEU A 107 -5.59 19.29 53.19
CA LEU A 107 -5.37 20.27 54.25
C LEU A 107 -5.98 21.64 53.89
N ARG A 108 -5.73 22.13 52.67
CA ARG A 108 -6.31 23.38 52.16
C ARG A 108 -7.84 23.32 52.07
N ALA A 109 -8.38 22.14 51.76
CA ALA A 109 -9.82 21.89 51.73
C ALA A 109 -10.44 21.65 53.12
N LYS A 110 -9.62 21.63 54.19
CA LYS A 110 -10.03 21.30 55.57
C LYS A 110 -10.71 19.93 55.68
N LEU A 111 -10.23 18.96 54.91
CA LEU A 111 -10.66 17.56 54.96
C LEU A 111 -9.64 16.75 55.76
N GLU A 112 -10.04 16.22 56.91
CA GLU A 112 -9.17 15.34 57.71
C GLU A 112 -9.14 13.94 57.07
N ILE A 113 -8.25 13.74 56.10
CA ILE A 113 -8.01 12.46 55.44
C ILE A 113 -6.52 12.19 55.54
N ALA A 114 -6.13 11.04 56.09
CA ALA A 114 -4.73 10.65 56.08
C ALA A 114 -4.32 10.28 54.64
N VAL A 115 -3.12 10.63 54.24
CA VAL A 115 -2.55 10.23 52.94
C VAL A 115 -1.24 9.50 53.19
N GLY A 116 -1.03 8.37 52.52
CA GLY A 116 0.18 7.56 52.67
C GLY A 116 0.66 6.95 51.36
N GLU A 117 1.92 6.55 51.35
CA GLU A 117 2.49 5.75 50.28
C GLU A 117 2.22 4.26 50.56
N SER A 118 1.88 3.50 49.51
CA SER A 118 1.76 2.05 49.57
C SER A 118 2.01 1.45 48.20
N ALA A 119 2.56 0.24 48.16
CA ALA A 119 2.57 -0.56 46.94
C ALA A 119 1.12 -0.80 46.45
N PRO A 120 0.91 -0.91 45.12
CA PRO A 120 -0.39 -1.25 44.55
C PRO A 120 -0.89 -2.60 45.09
N PRO A 121 -2.13 -2.67 45.62
CA PRO A 121 -2.72 -3.93 46.01
C PRO A 121 -3.06 -4.78 44.76
N PRO A 122 -3.00 -6.12 44.81
CA PRO A 122 -3.21 -7.00 43.64
C PRO A 122 -4.54 -6.77 42.89
N GLU A 123 -5.57 -6.34 43.61
CA GLU A 123 -6.91 -6.05 43.10
C GLU A 123 -6.91 -4.89 42.08
N VAL A 124 -5.91 -4.00 42.12
CA VAL A 124 -5.74 -2.94 41.12
C VAL A 124 -5.51 -3.54 39.74
N ASP A 125 -4.61 -4.51 39.63
CA ASP A 125 -4.26 -5.11 38.35
C ASP A 125 -5.44 -5.91 37.78
N GLU A 126 -6.24 -6.55 38.64
CA GLU A 126 -7.46 -7.26 38.24
C GLU A 126 -8.53 -6.29 37.73
N ALA A 127 -8.81 -5.20 38.46
CA ALA A 127 -9.76 -4.18 38.07
C ALA A 127 -9.40 -3.50 36.74
N ILE A 128 -8.11 -3.28 36.48
CA ILE A 128 -7.63 -2.73 35.19
C ILE A 128 -7.83 -3.74 34.07
N ARG A 129 -7.44 -5.01 34.28
CA ARG A 129 -7.63 -6.07 33.29
C ARG A 129 -9.09 -6.24 32.91
N GLU A 130 -10.00 -6.24 33.88
CA GLU A 130 -11.45 -6.31 33.61
C GLU A 130 -11.95 -5.10 32.80
N PHE A 131 -11.49 -3.89 33.14
CA PHE A 131 -11.86 -2.67 32.41
C PHE A 131 -11.34 -2.67 30.96
N GLU A 132 -10.11 -3.17 30.75
CA GLU A 132 -9.51 -3.32 29.43
C GLU A 132 -10.21 -4.40 28.60
N GLN A 133 -10.57 -5.54 29.19
CA GLN A 133 -11.36 -6.60 28.54
C GLN A 133 -12.76 -6.13 28.14
N MET A 134 -13.42 -5.30 28.95
CA MET A 134 -14.71 -4.72 28.60
C MET A 134 -14.62 -3.69 27.46
N SER A 135 -13.45 -3.08 27.27
CA SER A 135 -13.23 -2.00 26.29
C SER A 135 -12.67 -2.49 24.95
N ASN A 136 -11.94 -3.61 24.95
CA ASN A 136 -11.29 -4.17 23.75
C ASN A 136 -11.93 -5.51 23.36
N GLY A 137 -12.50 -5.58 22.16
CA GLY A 137 -13.08 -6.81 21.59
C GLY A 137 -12.12 -7.65 20.74
N VAL A 138 -10.80 -7.43 20.82
CA VAL A 138 -9.80 -8.11 19.99
C VAL A 138 -8.63 -8.57 20.85
N ASP A 139 -8.27 -9.85 20.73
CA ASP A 139 -7.06 -10.42 21.31
C ASP A 139 -5.82 -9.76 20.68
N GLU A 140 -5.11 -8.97 21.47
CA GLU A 140 -3.86 -8.32 21.06
C GLU A 140 -2.70 -9.34 21.02
N PRO A 141 -1.86 -9.37 19.97
CA PRO A 141 -0.68 -10.21 19.97
C PRO A 141 0.31 -9.75 21.05
N PRO A 142 0.93 -10.68 21.80
CA PRO A 142 1.85 -10.33 22.88
C PRO A 142 3.07 -9.58 22.35
N GLY A 143 3.74 -8.77 23.18
CA GLY A 143 4.94 -8.04 22.77
C GLY A 143 6.12 -8.94 22.39
N MET A 144 7.06 -8.41 21.62
CA MET A 144 8.29 -9.11 21.18
C MET A 144 9.13 -9.62 22.35
N LEU A 145 9.10 -8.93 23.49
CA LEU A 145 9.83 -9.31 24.71
C LEU A 145 9.19 -10.48 25.46
N SER A 146 7.98 -10.93 25.08
CA SER A 146 7.38 -12.13 25.66
C SER A 146 7.98 -13.42 25.08
N VAL A 147 8.76 -13.32 24.00
CA VAL A 147 9.37 -14.48 23.33
C VAL A 147 10.60 -14.93 24.11
N GLU A 148 10.69 -16.23 24.39
CA GLU A 148 11.79 -16.81 25.17
C GLU A 148 13.17 -16.48 24.55
N GLY A 149 14.07 -15.94 25.40
CA GLY A 149 15.44 -15.60 25.02
C GLY A 149 15.60 -14.31 24.22
N VAL A 150 14.52 -13.58 23.94
CA VAL A 150 14.56 -12.25 23.29
C VAL A 150 14.88 -11.19 24.35
N THR A 151 15.83 -10.30 24.04
CA THR A 151 16.26 -9.23 24.94
C THR A 151 15.93 -7.85 24.35
N PRO A 152 15.83 -6.79 25.18
CA PRO A 152 15.60 -5.44 24.68
C PRO A 152 16.63 -4.95 23.68
N GLU A 153 17.88 -5.39 23.80
CA GLU A 153 18.98 -5.01 22.90
C GLU A 153 18.81 -5.64 21.51
N LEU A 154 18.38 -6.92 21.45
CA LEU A 154 18.11 -7.60 20.19
C LEU A 154 16.95 -6.92 19.46
N VAL A 155 15.84 -6.67 20.15
CA VAL A 155 14.67 -6.00 19.54
C VAL A 155 15.04 -4.59 19.11
N GLY A 156 15.78 -3.84 19.94
CA GLY A 156 16.28 -2.52 19.59
C GLY A 156 17.16 -2.52 18.34
N SER A 157 18.01 -3.54 18.15
CA SER A 157 18.82 -3.71 16.94
C SER A 157 17.96 -3.97 15.71
N VAL A 158 16.95 -4.83 15.80
CA VAL A 158 15.99 -5.10 14.71
C VAL A 158 15.23 -3.83 14.35
N PHE A 159 14.77 -3.06 15.34
CA PHE A 159 14.08 -1.79 15.13
C PHE A 159 14.96 -0.75 14.42
N ALA A 160 16.23 -0.61 14.83
CA ALA A 160 17.20 0.24 14.15
C ALA A 160 17.45 -0.21 12.71
N ALA A 161 17.66 -1.52 12.49
CA ALA A 161 17.84 -2.11 11.17
C ALA A 161 16.61 -1.87 10.26
N ALA A 162 15.40 -2.06 10.79
CA ALA A 162 14.15 -1.80 10.08
C ALA A 162 14.00 -0.31 9.74
N ALA A 163 14.38 0.59 10.66
CA ALA A 163 14.31 2.01 10.42
C ALA A 163 15.25 2.45 9.28
N ASP A 164 16.46 1.90 9.24
CA ASP A 164 17.42 2.17 8.18
C ASP A 164 17.00 1.53 6.85
N PHE A 165 16.47 0.30 6.87
CA PHE A 165 15.85 -0.34 5.71
C PHE A 165 14.73 0.52 5.12
N TYR A 166 13.84 1.05 5.97
CA TYR A 166 12.74 1.90 5.53
C TYR A 166 13.24 3.18 4.84
N ARG A 167 14.23 3.85 5.47
CA ARG A 167 14.83 5.08 4.91
C ARG A 167 15.61 4.83 3.63
N ALA A 168 16.21 3.65 3.48
CA ALA A 168 16.90 3.26 2.26
C ALA A 168 15.94 2.97 1.09
N ALA A 169 14.65 2.71 1.39
CA ALA A 169 13.58 2.49 0.42
C ALA A 169 13.95 1.52 -0.74
N PRO A 170 14.42 0.30 -0.43
CA PRO A 170 14.89 -0.65 -1.45
C PRO A 170 13.83 -1.02 -2.50
N TRP A 171 12.54 -0.93 -2.16
CA TRP A 171 11.39 -1.13 -3.06
C TRP A 171 11.31 -0.11 -4.22
N ILE A 172 12.12 0.96 -4.22
CA ILE A 172 12.25 1.85 -5.38
C ILE A 172 13.01 1.17 -6.52
N LYS A 173 13.94 0.27 -6.16
CA LYS A 173 14.80 -0.46 -7.08
C LYS A 173 14.32 -1.88 -7.32
N LEU A 174 13.77 -2.51 -6.29
CA LEU A 174 13.30 -3.89 -6.34
C LEU A 174 11.81 -3.97 -6.63
N SER A 175 11.43 -4.90 -7.50
CA SER A 175 10.03 -5.25 -7.75
C SER A 175 9.54 -6.36 -6.81
N ASN A 176 8.22 -6.54 -6.76
CA ASN A 176 7.59 -7.63 -6.00
C ASN A 176 7.86 -9.03 -6.59
N SER A 177 8.48 -9.14 -7.77
CA SER A 177 8.87 -10.39 -8.42
C SER A 177 10.37 -10.72 -8.27
N GLN A 178 11.17 -9.80 -7.74
CA GLN A 178 12.61 -9.98 -7.59
C GLN A 178 12.94 -10.61 -6.23
N VAL A 179 13.20 -11.92 -6.26
CA VAL A 179 13.43 -12.72 -5.04
C VAL A 179 14.91 -12.82 -4.72
N LEU A 180 15.28 -12.49 -3.48
CA LEU A 180 16.63 -12.62 -2.94
C LEU A 180 16.74 -13.88 -2.09
N ALA A 181 17.82 -14.65 -2.25
CA ALA A 181 18.14 -15.74 -1.33
C ALA A 181 19.17 -15.27 -0.32
N LEU A 182 18.83 -15.28 0.98
CA LEU A 182 19.68 -14.83 2.08
C LEU A 182 19.90 -15.97 3.07
N LYS A 183 21.14 -16.22 3.44
CA LYS A 183 21.50 -17.23 4.45
C LYS A 183 22.32 -16.62 5.57
N HIS A 184 21.74 -16.67 6.77
CA HIS A 184 22.43 -16.35 8.01
C HIS A 184 23.46 -17.46 8.31
N PRO A 185 24.67 -17.14 8.83
CA PRO A 185 25.73 -18.13 9.05
C PRO A 185 25.38 -19.25 10.04
N ALA A 186 24.38 -19.02 10.90
CA ALA A 186 23.84 -20.04 11.81
C ALA A 186 22.82 -20.99 11.16
N GLU A 187 22.48 -20.79 9.88
CA GLU A 187 21.49 -21.59 9.15
C GLU A 187 22.16 -22.44 8.06
N THR A 188 21.58 -23.60 7.78
CA THR A 188 22.05 -24.50 6.71
C THR A 188 21.59 -24.03 5.33
N ASP A 189 20.34 -23.59 5.24
CA ASP A 189 19.63 -23.29 4.02
C ASP A 189 19.37 -21.79 3.84
N TYR A 190 19.06 -21.39 2.61
CA TYR A 190 18.65 -20.02 2.30
C TYR A 190 17.18 -19.81 2.71
N ARG A 191 16.89 -18.61 3.21
CA ARG A 191 15.54 -18.06 3.21
C ARG A 191 15.37 -17.14 2.01
N TYR A 192 14.15 -17.01 1.52
CA TYR A 192 13.82 -16.28 0.31
C TYR A 192 13.04 -15.02 0.67
N ALA A 193 13.59 -13.86 0.31
CA ALA A 193 13.06 -12.58 0.71
C ALA A 193 12.57 -11.79 -0.50
N ILE A 194 11.36 -11.21 -0.37
CA ILE A 194 10.75 -10.30 -1.34
C ILE A 194 10.59 -8.96 -0.65
N VAL A 195 11.17 -7.92 -1.25
CA VAL A 195 11.01 -6.54 -0.77
C VAL A 195 9.64 -6.03 -1.19
N MET A 196 8.79 -5.73 -0.22
CA MET A 196 7.44 -5.21 -0.44
C MET A 196 7.47 -3.68 -0.49
N GLY A 197 6.70 -3.08 -1.39
CA GLY A 197 6.50 -1.63 -1.43
C GLY A 197 6.39 -1.01 -2.83
N GLN A 198 6.68 -1.78 -3.89
CA GLN A 198 6.70 -1.26 -5.26
C GLN A 198 5.35 -0.62 -5.67
N GLY A 199 4.23 -1.26 -5.30
CA GLY A 199 2.88 -0.76 -5.56
C GLY A 199 2.33 0.23 -4.51
N GLY A 200 3.11 0.60 -3.49
CA GLY A 200 2.74 1.65 -2.53
C GLY A 200 1.64 1.31 -1.52
N ILE A 201 1.12 0.08 -1.56
CA ILE A 201 0.05 -0.42 -0.68
C ILE A 201 0.62 -0.86 0.68
N GLU A 202 1.72 -1.62 0.67
CA GLU A 202 2.30 -2.22 1.86
C GLU A 202 3.82 -2.29 1.71
N TYR A 203 4.53 -1.87 2.75
CA TYR A 203 5.99 -1.79 2.74
C TYR A 203 6.58 -2.75 3.75
N GLY A 204 7.70 -3.36 3.37
CA GLY A 204 8.40 -4.25 4.27
C GLY A 204 9.15 -5.37 3.58
N LEU A 205 9.18 -6.53 4.22
CA LEU A 205 9.89 -7.71 3.75
C LEU A 205 9.05 -8.96 4.00
N ALA A 206 8.64 -9.63 2.92
CA ALA A 206 8.07 -10.97 2.98
C ALA A 206 9.19 -12.02 2.91
N VAL A 207 9.12 -13.05 3.74
CA VAL A 207 10.16 -14.06 3.89
C VAL A 207 9.55 -15.45 3.87
N TYR A 208 10.11 -16.30 3.01
CA TYR A 208 9.71 -17.68 2.77
C TYR A 208 10.84 -18.64 3.11
N LEU A 209 10.50 -19.80 3.66
CA LEU A 209 11.49 -20.77 4.14
C LEU A 209 11.98 -21.71 3.05
N THR A 210 11.16 -21.97 2.02
CA THR A 210 11.53 -22.83 0.89
C THR A 210 11.19 -22.17 -0.45
N TRP A 211 11.86 -22.58 -1.52
CA TRP A 211 11.51 -22.12 -2.87
C TRP A 211 10.08 -22.53 -3.25
N LYS A 212 9.60 -23.67 -2.76
CA LYS A 212 8.21 -24.10 -2.95
C LYS A 212 7.23 -23.11 -2.31
N ASP A 213 7.57 -22.54 -1.16
CA ASP A 213 6.73 -21.53 -0.50
C ASP A 213 6.72 -20.20 -1.27
N VAL A 214 7.83 -19.86 -1.96
CA VAL A 214 7.87 -18.74 -2.92
C VAL A 214 6.95 -19.01 -4.08
N MET A 215 7.06 -20.17 -4.74
CA MET A 215 6.17 -20.52 -5.86
C MET A 215 4.70 -20.52 -5.44
N HIS A 216 4.42 -21.03 -4.23
CA HIS A 216 3.07 -21.07 -3.67
C HIS A 216 2.38 -19.69 -3.70
N ILE A 217 3.08 -18.60 -3.34
CA ILE A 217 2.45 -17.27 -3.36
C ILE A 217 2.17 -16.71 -4.75
N PHE A 218 2.87 -17.21 -5.78
CA PHE A 218 2.66 -16.81 -7.18
C PHE A 218 1.64 -17.72 -7.88
N THR A 219 1.39 -18.93 -7.36
CA THR A 219 0.47 -19.92 -7.96
C THR A 219 -0.92 -20.01 -7.34
N THR A 220 -1.13 -19.45 -6.13
CA THR A 220 -2.38 -19.68 -5.37
C THR A 220 -3.39 -18.57 -5.62
N ASP A 221 -4.64 -18.94 -5.93
CA ASP A 221 -5.77 -18.01 -6.04
C ASP A 221 -6.02 -17.25 -4.72
N ASP A 222 -6.62 -16.06 -4.83
CA ASP A 222 -6.85 -15.02 -3.81
C ASP A 222 -7.61 -15.42 -2.52
N ASN A 223 -7.75 -16.73 -2.21
CA ASN A 223 -8.29 -17.15 -0.92
C ASN A 223 -7.28 -16.82 0.21
N PRO A 224 -7.62 -15.93 1.16
CA PRO A 224 -6.71 -15.54 2.23
C PRO A 224 -6.25 -16.71 3.12
N GLU A 225 -7.06 -17.77 3.21
CA GLU A 225 -6.72 -18.98 3.99
C GLU A 225 -5.64 -19.84 3.30
N ASP A 226 -5.57 -19.81 1.98
CA ASP A 226 -4.60 -20.56 1.18
C ASP A 226 -3.30 -19.78 0.94
N ALA A 227 -3.30 -18.46 1.14
CA ALA A 227 -2.14 -17.57 0.94
C ALA A 227 -0.96 -17.89 1.88
N VAL A 228 -1.19 -18.43 3.07
CA VAL A 228 -0.11 -18.81 4.00
C VAL A 228 0.52 -20.13 3.51
N PRO A 229 1.82 -20.22 3.22
CA PRO A 229 2.44 -21.48 2.79
C PRO A 229 2.38 -22.58 3.86
N ALA A 230 2.55 -23.85 3.47
CA ALA A 230 2.50 -24.98 4.40
C ALA A 230 3.60 -24.92 5.48
N SER A 231 4.78 -24.40 5.12
CA SER A 231 5.89 -24.13 6.03
C SER A 231 5.66 -22.90 6.93
N GLY A 232 4.57 -22.16 6.70
CA GLY A 232 4.33 -20.82 7.22
C GLY A 232 5.02 -19.75 6.37
N GLY A 233 4.78 -18.49 6.73
CA GLY A 233 5.41 -17.32 6.13
C GLY A 233 5.82 -16.35 7.21
N GLN A 234 6.85 -15.55 6.94
CA GLN A 234 7.28 -14.47 7.84
C GLN A 234 7.15 -13.14 7.13
N SER A 235 6.75 -12.10 7.87
CA SER A 235 6.66 -10.76 7.31
C SER A 235 7.13 -9.74 8.33
N LEU A 236 7.89 -8.78 7.84
CA LEU A 236 8.06 -7.48 8.49
C LEU A 236 7.22 -6.49 7.71
N MET A 237 6.30 -5.81 8.39
CA MET A 237 5.45 -4.75 7.83
C MET A 237 5.72 -3.44 8.57
N PHE A 238 5.51 -2.31 7.89
CA PHE A 238 5.53 -1.00 8.52
C PHE A 238 4.10 -0.52 8.78
N ASN A 239 3.75 -0.42 10.05
CA ASN A 239 2.40 -0.15 10.51
C ASN A 239 2.28 1.22 11.20
N PRO A 240 1.07 1.81 11.26
CA PRO A 240 0.78 2.93 12.14
C PRO A 240 0.89 2.50 13.61
N ILE A 241 1.17 3.47 14.49
CA ILE A 241 1.27 3.24 15.94
C ILE A 241 0.04 2.50 16.52
N THR A 242 -1.14 2.67 15.90
CA THR A 242 -2.40 2.08 16.36
C THR A 242 -2.55 0.58 16.10
N MET A 243 -1.68 0.00 15.26
CA MET A 243 -1.66 -1.43 14.93
C MET A 243 -0.53 -2.18 15.65
N MET A 244 0.23 -1.49 16.50
CA MET A 244 1.28 -2.10 17.32
C MET A 244 0.69 -2.67 18.60
N SER A 245 1.34 -3.70 19.14
CA SER A 245 1.07 -4.20 20.49
C SER A 245 1.43 -3.13 21.53
N PHE A 246 0.59 -2.91 22.53
CA PHE A 246 0.85 -2.00 23.64
C PHE A 246 2.10 -2.40 24.42
N ASP A 247 2.42 -3.70 24.51
CA ASP A 247 3.68 -4.16 25.12
C ASP A 247 4.90 -3.66 24.32
N ASP A 248 4.84 -3.74 22.99
CA ASP A 248 5.91 -3.21 22.13
C ASP A 248 6.01 -1.69 22.25
N LEU A 249 4.88 -0.99 22.33
CA LEU A 249 4.84 0.46 22.49
C LEU A 249 5.44 0.92 23.82
N ASP A 250 5.13 0.22 24.91
CA ASP A 250 5.68 0.50 26.22
C ASP A 250 7.19 0.21 26.24
N ALA A 251 7.62 -0.87 25.58
CA ALA A 251 9.04 -1.19 25.42
C ALA A 251 9.79 -0.16 24.56
N ILE A 252 9.19 0.33 23.45
CA ILE A 252 9.78 1.40 22.62
C ILE A 252 10.02 2.66 23.46
N GLU A 253 9.06 3.06 24.29
CA GLU A 253 9.18 4.22 25.16
C GLU A 253 10.22 4.00 26.28
N GLN A 254 10.21 2.82 26.90
CA GLN A 254 11.12 2.47 27.99
C GLN A 254 12.59 2.38 27.54
N TYR A 255 12.84 1.74 26.39
CA TYR A 255 14.20 1.44 25.91
C TYR A 255 14.68 2.39 24.81
N GLY A 256 13.82 3.29 24.31
CA GLY A 256 14.17 4.29 23.32
C GLY A 256 14.47 3.71 21.94
N TRP A 257 13.77 2.64 21.53
CA TRP A 257 14.00 2.00 20.23
C TRP A 257 13.67 2.94 19.06
N GLN A 258 14.50 2.87 18.03
CA GLN A 258 14.39 3.74 16.86
C GLN A 258 13.26 3.29 15.93
N VAL A 259 12.44 4.23 15.47
CA VAL A 259 11.44 4.02 14.42
C VAL A 259 11.69 4.97 13.24
N ALA A 260 11.27 4.58 12.04
CA ALA A 260 11.52 5.39 10.84
C ALA A 260 10.64 6.65 10.78
N GLY A 261 9.43 6.59 11.35
CA GLY A 261 8.47 7.69 11.41
C GLY A 261 7.13 7.26 12.01
N ASP A 262 6.19 8.21 12.11
CA ASP A 262 4.91 8.02 12.80
C ASP A 262 3.98 6.95 12.19
N GLN A 263 4.23 6.55 10.94
CA GLN A 263 3.47 5.51 10.20
C GLN A 263 4.36 4.32 9.83
N ALA A 264 5.55 4.22 10.39
CA ALA A 264 6.55 3.24 10.01
C ALA A 264 7.11 2.52 11.25
N TYR A 265 6.21 1.98 12.06
CA TYR A 265 6.57 1.09 13.17
C TYR A 265 6.78 -0.33 12.63
N PRO A 266 7.93 -0.95 12.87
CA PRO A 266 8.20 -2.30 12.37
C PRO A 266 7.37 -3.32 13.15
N PHE A 267 6.56 -4.09 12.42
CA PHE A 267 5.74 -5.16 12.95
C PHE A 267 6.17 -6.48 12.32
N VAL A 268 6.83 -7.33 13.11
CA VAL A 268 7.37 -8.61 12.65
C VAL A 268 6.47 -9.74 13.14
N VAL A 269 6.02 -10.58 12.21
CA VAL A 269 5.09 -11.67 12.46
C VAL A 269 5.46 -12.93 11.68
N THR A 270 5.00 -14.06 12.22
CA THR A 270 5.04 -15.37 11.57
C THR A 270 3.61 -15.88 11.41
N PHE A 271 3.23 -16.22 10.19
CA PHE A 271 1.96 -16.82 9.84
C PHE A 271 2.11 -18.34 9.77
N LYS A 272 1.22 -19.09 10.43
CA LYS A 272 1.14 -20.55 10.36
C LYS A 272 -0.28 -21.02 10.09
N ARG A 273 -0.42 -22.19 9.45
CA ARG A 273 -1.73 -22.80 9.20
C ARG A 273 -2.28 -23.56 10.42
N PRO A 274 -3.61 -23.57 10.63
CA PRO A 274 -4.61 -22.68 10.02
C PRO A 274 -4.65 -21.32 10.76
N ASN A 275 -4.43 -20.24 10.01
CA ASN A 275 -4.63 -18.84 10.41
C ASN A 275 -4.07 -18.37 11.77
N GLN A 276 -2.90 -18.90 12.19
CA GLN A 276 -2.21 -18.47 13.40
C GLN A 276 -1.22 -17.34 13.09
N VAL A 277 -1.38 -16.22 13.79
CA VAL A 277 -0.39 -15.12 13.80
C VAL A 277 0.43 -15.24 15.08
N LEU A 278 1.73 -15.49 14.92
CA LEU A 278 2.68 -15.71 16.01
C LEU A 278 3.79 -14.66 15.96
N ARG A 279 4.45 -14.44 17.11
CA ARG A 279 5.70 -13.68 17.13
C ARG A 279 6.85 -14.53 16.58
N PRO A 280 7.79 -13.92 15.84
CA PRO A 280 8.98 -14.58 15.37
C PRO A 280 9.83 -15.08 16.55
N THR A 281 10.54 -16.19 16.36
CA THR A 281 11.45 -16.71 17.37
C THR A 281 12.67 -15.81 17.53
N ARG A 282 13.47 -16.02 18.59
CA ARG A 282 14.77 -15.37 18.74
C ARG A 282 15.67 -15.56 17.52
N GLN A 283 15.67 -16.75 16.92
CA GLN A 283 16.49 -17.06 15.76
C GLN A 283 16.02 -16.29 14.52
N ASP A 284 14.71 -16.14 14.35
CA ASP A 284 14.13 -15.33 13.27
C ASP A 284 14.50 -13.86 13.42
N LEU A 285 14.50 -13.32 14.64
CA LEU A 285 14.90 -11.94 14.89
C LEU A 285 16.37 -11.67 14.57
N LEU A 286 17.26 -12.63 14.88
CA LEU A 286 18.67 -12.55 14.48
C LEU A 286 18.81 -12.52 12.95
N TRP A 287 18.00 -13.31 12.25
CA TRP A 287 17.96 -13.31 10.79
C TRP A 287 17.45 -11.95 10.26
N PHE A 288 16.36 -11.39 10.82
CA PHE A 288 15.83 -10.09 10.41
C PHE A 288 16.81 -8.94 10.65
N ASP A 289 17.50 -8.91 11.80
CA ASP A 289 18.53 -7.89 12.09
C ASP A 289 19.62 -7.87 11.01
N ALA A 290 20.07 -9.06 10.58
CA ALA A 290 21.05 -9.19 9.52
C ALA A 290 20.50 -8.82 8.13
N ALA A 291 19.35 -9.38 7.76
CA ALA A 291 18.75 -9.23 6.43
C ALA A 291 18.41 -7.77 6.11
N LEU A 292 17.81 -7.05 7.07
CA LEU A 292 17.42 -5.65 6.90
C LEU A 292 18.62 -4.72 6.71
N ARG A 293 19.79 -5.09 7.23
CA ARG A 293 21.06 -4.35 7.02
C ARG A 293 21.74 -4.72 5.71
N ALA A 294 21.63 -5.99 5.31
CA ALA A 294 22.26 -6.47 4.09
C ALA A 294 21.55 -5.98 2.83
N ILE A 295 20.21 -6.03 2.78
CA ILE A 295 19.45 -5.69 1.57
C ILE A 295 19.78 -4.29 1.03
N PRO A 296 19.84 -3.22 1.84
CA PRO A 296 20.26 -1.90 1.35
C PRO A 296 21.67 -1.87 0.75
N ILE A 297 22.60 -2.70 1.28
CA ILE A 297 23.95 -2.85 0.72
C ILE A 297 23.89 -3.55 -0.63
N LEU A 298 23.09 -4.62 -0.75
CA LEU A 298 22.89 -5.35 -2.01
C LEU A 298 22.37 -4.43 -3.11
N VAL A 299 21.31 -3.68 -2.81
CA VAL A 299 20.69 -2.74 -3.75
C VAL A 299 21.68 -1.67 -4.21
N ARG A 300 22.55 -1.19 -3.31
CA ARG A 300 23.51 -0.13 -3.62
C ARG A 300 24.75 -0.63 -4.39
N GLU A 301 25.29 -1.79 -4.02
CA GLU A 301 26.64 -2.21 -4.44
C GLU A 301 26.64 -3.36 -5.45
N TYR A 302 25.64 -4.24 -5.39
CA TYR A 302 25.60 -5.50 -6.15
C TYR A 302 24.55 -5.49 -7.27
N MET A 303 23.43 -4.81 -7.07
CA MET A 303 22.35 -4.69 -8.05
C MET A 303 22.72 -3.72 -9.18
N LYS A 304 23.65 -4.18 -10.02
CA LYS A 304 24.04 -3.52 -11.26
C LYS A 304 23.06 -3.93 -12.35
N SER A 305 22.41 -2.94 -12.96
CA SER A 305 21.48 -3.19 -14.05
C SER A 305 22.16 -3.97 -15.17
N ASP A 306 21.47 -4.97 -15.69
CA ASP A 306 21.92 -5.76 -16.85
C ASP A 306 21.60 -5.10 -18.20
N GLY A 307 21.01 -3.91 -18.18
CA GLY A 307 20.52 -3.22 -19.38
C GLY A 307 19.25 -3.84 -19.98
N ARG A 308 18.77 -4.95 -19.42
CA ARG A 308 17.48 -5.58 -19.70
C ARG A 308 16.50 -5.38 -18.56
N GLY A 309 16.81 -4.42 -17.68
CA GLY A 309 16.11 -3.99 -16.49
C GLY A 309 15.77 -5.11 -15.51
N ASP A 310 16.61 -6.13 -15.52
CA ASP A 310 16.89 -6.86 -14.31
C ASP A 310 18.27 -6.44 -13.78
N TYR A 311 18.81 -7.19 -12.84
CA TYR A 311 20.15 -7.04 -12.32
C TYR A 311 20.98 -8.27 -12.68
N PHE A 312 22.28 -8.06 -12.92
CA PHE A 312 23.18 -9.17 -13.13
C PHE A 312 23.13 -10.13 -11.94
N ALA A 313 23.06 -11.43 -12.25
CA ALA A 313 23.11 -12.46 -11.24
C ALA A 313 24.40 -12.34 -10.42
N PHE A 314 24.28 -12.50 -9.11
CA PHE A 314 25.43 -12.51 -8.21
C PHE A 314 25.25 -13.55 -7.11
N ASP A 315 26.38 -14.07 -6.65
CA ASP A 315 26.54 -14.88 -5.45
C ASP A 315 27.65 -14.22 -4.63
N ALA A 316 27.29 -13.72 -3.45
CA ALA A 316 28.17 -12.87 -2.65
C ALA A 316 28.04 -13.14 -1.16
N ARG A 317 28.99 -12.58 -0.40
CA ARG A 317 28.91 -12.51 1.06
C ARG A 317 28.98 -11.06 1.50
N VAL A 318 27.98 -10.63 2.26
CA VAL A 318 27.89 -9.26 2.77
C VAL A 318 28.12 -9.26 4.27
N THR A 319 29.03 -8.40 4.73
CA THR A 319 29.30 -8.22 6.15
C THR A 319 28.37 -7.14 6.70
N VAL A 320 27.64 -7.43 7.78
CA VAL A 320 26.71 -6.51 8.43
C VAL A 320 26.95 -6.42 9.93
N PRO A 321 26.90 -5.21 10.54
CA PRO A 321 27.02 -5.04 11.97
C PRO A 321 25.67 -5.29 12.65
N THR A 322 25.54 -6.41 13.37
CA THR A 322 24.30 -6.83 14.05
C THR A 322 24.43 -6.74 15.56
N HIS A 323 23.33 -7.02 16.28
CA HIS A 323 23.34 -7.22 17.73
C HIS A 323 24.39 -8.23 18.20
N SER A 324 24.66 -9.27 17.40
CA SER A 324 25.59 -10.34 17.75
C SER A 324 27.04 -10.05 17.31
N GLY A 325 27.33 -8.82 16.89
CA GLY A 325 28.59 -8.41 16.27
C GLY A 325 28.52 -8.44 14.74
N GLU A 326 29.68 -8.36 14.11
CA GLU A 326 29.77 -8.45 12.65
C GLU A 326 29.52 -9.90 12.20
N ILE A 327 28.59 -10.06 11.25
CA ILE A 327 28.31 -11.36 10.64
C ILE A 327 28.44 -11.28 9.12
N GLN A 328 28.79 -12.39 8.49
CA GLN A 328 28.79 -12.54 7.03
C GLN A 328 27.55 -13.30 6.58
N MET A 329 26.67 -12.61 5.86
CA MET A 329 25.47 -13.19 5.28
C MET A 329 25.75 -13.61 3.84
N ALA A 330 25.47 -14.87 3.49
CA ALA A 330 25.55 -15.32 2.10
C ALA A 330 24.28 -14.90 1.36
N VAL A 331 24.45 -14.40 0.14
CA VAL A 331 23.37 -13.81 -0.65
C VAL A 331 23.45 -14.26 -2.09
N LYS A 332 22.30 -14.51 -2.70
CA LYS A 332 22.20 -14.82 -4.12
C LYS A 332 21.03 -14.09 -4.76
N TYR A 333 21.26 -13.62 -5.98
CA TYR A 333 20.25 -13.03 -6.85
C TYR A 333 20.47 -13.47 -8.32
N PRO A 334 19.41 -13.74 -9.09
CA PRO A 334 18.07 -14.06 -8.60
C PRO A 334 18.10 -15.36 -7.78
N ALA A 335 17.16 -15.50 -6.83
CA ALA A 335 17.05 -16.73 -6.06
C ALA A 335 16.61 -17.94 -6.93
N GLY A 336 15.78 -17.66 -7.94
CA GLY A 336 15.27 -18.59 -8.95
C GLY A 336 14.39 -17.85 -9.97
N GLU A 337 13.77 -18.56 -10.90
CA GLU A 337 12.90 -17.99 -11.94
C GLU A 337 11.41 -18.23 -11.60
N ILE A 338 10.57 -17.20 -11.80
CA ILE A 338 9.11 -17.27 -11.64
C ILE A 338 8.47 -17.31 -13.04
N PRO A 339 7.61 -18.28 -13.39
CA PRO A 339 6.93 -18.36 -14.68
C PRO A 339 6.09 -17.12 -14.98
N LEU A 340 5.98 -16.74 -16.26
CA LEU A 340 5.25 -15.53 -16.67
C LEU A 340 3.78 -15.54 -16.23
N ALA A 341 3.12 -16.70 -16.33
CA ALA A 341 1.72 -16.88 -15.95
C ALA A 341 1.45 -16.64 -14.46
N GLU A 342 2.48 -16.70 -13.62
CA GLU A 342 2.39 -16.58 -12.16
C GLU A 342 2.87 -15.21 -11.66
N GLN A 343 3.40 -14.34 -12.54
CA GLN A 343 3.82 -12.99 -12.17
C GLN A 343 2.63 -12.03 -12.15
N PRO A 344 2.59 -11.06 -11.20
CA PRO A 344 1.51 -10.08 -11.14
C PRO A 344 1.46 -9.26 -12.44
N PRO A 345 0.27 -9.06 -13.04
CA PRO A 345 0.14 -8.23 -14.22
C PRO A 345 0.49 -6.78 -13.87
N HIS A 346 1.64 -6.31 -14.35
CA HIS A 346 1.90 -4.87 -14.49
C HIS A 346 1.03 -4.39 -15.65
N ASP A 347 -0.16 -3.87 -15.31
CA ASP A 347 -1.13 -3.14 -16.12
C ASP A 347 -1.11 -3.38 -17.64
N LEU A 348 -2.00 -4.25 -18.10
CA LEU A 348 -2.50 -4.23 -19.47
C LEU A 348 -3.53 -3.11 -19.63
N ARG A 349 -3.10 -1.84 -19.58
CA ARG A 349 -3.90 -0.80 -20.25
C ARG A 349 -3.62 -0.91 -21.74
N TRP A 350 -4.36 -1.81 -22.39
CA TRP A 350 -5.28 -1.54 -23.51
C TRP A 350 -5.81 -2.84 -24.10
N GLY A 351 -7.05 -3.18 -23.73
CA GLY A 351 -7.79 -4.30 -24.30
C GLY A 351 -9.03 -4.72 -23.52
N GLU A 352 -9.06 -4.50 -22.20
CA GLU A 352 -10.11 -5.01 -21.31
C GLU A 352 -10.88 -3.87 -20.64
N PHE A 353 -11.88 -3.32 -21.34
CA PHE A 353 -12.91 -2.48 -20.75
C PHE A 353 -14.25 -3.01 -21.20
N GLY A 354 -14.71 -4.10 -20.58
CA GLY A 354 -16.01 -4.73 -20.82
C GLY A 354 -17.00 -4.41 -19.69
N ASP A 355 -18.27 -4.26 -20.08
CA ASP A 355 -19.45 -3.89 -19.28
C ASP A 355 -19.76 -4.97 -18.20
N GLU A 356 -20.30 -4.69 -17.01
CA GLU A 356 -21.73 -4.37 -16.76
C GLU A 356 -21.97 -3.81 -15.33
N GLU A 357 -22.91 -2.85 -15.22
CA GLU A 357 -23.94 -2.85 -14.17
C GLU A 357 -25.22 -3.36 -14.84
N GLU A 358 -25.74 -4.53 -14.45
CA GLU A 358 -27.16 -4.79 -14.16
C GLU A 358 -27.40 -6.28 -13.85
N ASP A 359 -27.86 -6.55 -12.63
CA ASP A 359 -28.63 -7.71 -12.15
C ASP A 359 -28.40 -9.11 -12.78
N ALA A 360 -27.81 -9.99 -11.96
CA ALA A 360 -27.89 -11.46 -11.99
C ALA A 360 -28.82 -12.14 -13.03
N ALA A 361 -28.24 -12.66 -14.12
CA ALA A 361 -28.42 -14.03 -14.67
C ALA A 361 -27.98 -14.16 -16.14
N ASP A 362 -26.71 -14.50 -16.39
CA ASP A 362 -26.11 -15.30 -17.50
C ASP A 362 -24.69 -14.77 -17.80
N PRO A 363 -23.61 -15.57 -17.70
CA PRO A 363 -22.29 -15.13 -18.17
C PRO A 363 -22.29 -15.05 -19.71
N MET A 364 -22.02 -13.87 -20.25
CA MET A 364 -21.78 -13.69 -21.69
C MET A 364 -20.63 -14.60 -22.17
N PRO A 365 -20.72 -15.20 -23.37
CA PRO A 365 -19.70 -16.09 -23.92
C PRO A 365 -18.37 -15.35 -24.19
N PHE A 366 -17.26 -16.09 -24.16
CA PHE A 366 -15.90 -15.60 -24.47
C PHE A 366 -15.89 -14.73 -25.74
N PHE A 367 -15.41 -13.49 -25.62
CA PHE A 367 -15.43 -12.50 -26.70
C PHE A 367 -14.09 -11.74 -26.81
N ASP A 368 -13.21 -12.21 -27.68
CA ASP A 368 -12.01 -11.47 -28.07
C ASP A 368 -12.42 -10.32 -29.00
N ARG A 369 -12.25 -9.07 -28.56
CA ARG A 369 -12.64 -7.88 -29.33
C ARG A 369 -11.93 -7.76 -30.67
N ARG A 370 -10.76 -8.41 -30.85
CA ARG A 370 -10.05 -8.46 -32.14
C ARG A 370 -10.87 -9.19 -33.20
N SER A 371 -11.75 -10.11 -32.80
CA SER A 371 -12.68 -10.80 -33.72
C SER A 371 -13.64 -9.86 -34.46
N MET A 372 -13.93 -8.67 -33.91
CA MET A 372 -14.77 -7.66 -34.56
C MET A 372 -14.07 -6.98 -35.74
N GLU A 373 -12.73 -6.97 -35.76
CA GLU A 373 -11.96 -6.39 -36.87
C GLU A 373 -12.16 -7.20 -38.16
N ALA A 374 -12.32 -8.52 -38.04
CA ALA A 374 -12.64 -9.40 -39.18
C ALA A 374 -13.96 -9.00 -39.85
N VAL A 375 -14.99 -8.72 -39.04
CA VAL A 375 -16.31 -8.26 -39.52
C VAL A 375 -16.20 -6.89 -40.20
N MET A 376 -15.41 -5.97 -39.64
CA MET A 376 -15.17 -4.66 -40.25
C MET A 376 -14.42 -4.78 -41.58
N ARG A 377 -13.39 -5.63 -41.65
CA ARG A 377 -12.61 -5.88 -42.86
C ARG A 377 -13.48 -6.47 -43.98
N GLY A 378 -14.35 -7.42 -43.65
CA GLY A 378 -15.33 -7.97 -44.58
C GLY A 378 -16.25 -6.89 -45.17
N LYS A 379 -16.81 -6.02 -44.34
CA LYS A 379 -17.66 -4.91 -44.79
C LYS A 379 -16.90 -3.88 -45.65
N LEU A 380 -15.66 -3.55 -45.29
CA LEU A 380 -14.84 -2.64 -46.08
C LEU A 380 -14.49 -3.21 -47.47
N ARG A 381 -14.25 -4.52 -47.56
CA ARG A 381 -14.10 -5.24 -48.85
C ARG A 381 -15.38 -5.16 -49.68
N GLU A 382 -16.55 -5.42 -49.09
CA GLU A 382 -17.85 -5.31 -49.78
C GLU A 382 -18.13 -3.90 -50.31
N MET A 383 -17.67 -2.88 -49.58
CA MET A 383 -17.80 -1.46 -49.97
C MET A 383 -16.74 -0.99 -50.97
N GLY A 384 -15.80 -1.84 -51.40
CA GLY A 384 -14.73 -1.48 -52.32
C GLY A 384 -13.72 -0.47 -51.76
N ALA A 385 -13.64 -0.34 -50.43
CA ALA A 385 -12.87 0.68 -49.73
C ALA A 385 -11.61 0.10 -49.03
N ALA A 386 -11.33 -1.20 -49.19
CA ALA A 386 -10.17 -1.85 -48.60
C ALA A 386 -8.96 -1.77 -49.55
N GLU A 387 -7.98 -0.93 -49.21
CA GLU A 387 -6.60 -1.14 -49.66
C GLU A 387 -6.01 -2.23 -48.75
N GLY A 388 -6.21 -3.50 -49.11
CA GLY A 388 -5.62 -4.62 -48.39
C GLY A 388 -4.09 -4.54 -48.38
N THR A 389 -3.44 -5.33 -47.52
CA THR A 389 -1.99 -5.53 -47.59
C THR A 389 -1.64 -5.99 -49.00
N ARG A 390 -0.63 -5.38 -49.65
CA ARG A 390 -0.21 -5.79 -51.01
C ARG A 390 0.28 -7.24 -51.07
N ASP A 391 0.59 -7.83 -49.91
CA ASP A 391 0.99 -9.21 -49.75
C ASP A 391 -0.23 -10.11 -49.45
N ALA A 392 -0.58 -10.97 -50.43
CA ALA A 392 -1.68 -11.92 -50.32
C ALA A 392 -1.40 -13.03 -49.29
N ASP A 393 -0.15 -13.28 -48.91
CA ASP A 393 0.21 -14.29 -47.92
C ASP A 393 -0.03 -13.76 -46.51
N VAL A 394 0.28 -12.48 -46.28
CA VAL A 394 -0.06 -11.77 -45.02
C VAL A 394 -1.58 -11.73 -44.82
N GLU A 395 -2.34 -11.44 -45.88
CA GLU A 395 -3.80 -11.40 -45.81
C GLU A 395 -4.39 -12.78 -45.45
N ARG A 396 -3.90 -13.85 -46.09
CA ARG A 396 -4.30 -15.24 -45.76
C ARG A 396 -3.91 -15.66 -44.34
N ALA A 397 -2.73 -15.25 -43.88
CA ALA A 397 -2.30 -15.49 -42.51
C ALA A 397 -3.18 -14.74 -41.50
N GLN A 398 -3.57 -13.49 -41.79
CA GLN A 398 -4.47 -12.71 -40.95
C GLN A 398 -5.88 -13.35 -40.88
N GLU A 399 -6.39 -13.94 -41.95
CA GLU A 399 -7.67 -14.68 -41.92
C GLU A 399 -7.63 -15.90 -40.98
N LEU A 400 -6.46 -16.53 -40.79
CA LEU A 400 -6.27 -17.56 -39.75
C LEU A 400 -6.26 -16.94 -38.35
N MET A 401 -5.65 -15.77 -38.17
CA MET A 401 -5.68 -15.05 -36.90
C MET A 401 -7.07 -14.58 -36.51
N ASP A 402 -7.88 -14.12 -37.46
CA ASP A 402 -9.28 -13.77 -37.23
C ASP A 402 -10.08 -14.98 -36.70
N ARG A 403 -9.82 -16.17 -37.26
CA ARG A 403 -10.38 -17.44 -36.76
C ARG A 403 -9.83 -17.84 -35.40
N ALA A 404 -8.57 -17.53 -35.10
CA ALA A 404 -7.98 -17.77 -33.80
C ALA A 404 -8.67 -16.89 -32.75
N PHE A 405 -8.78 -15.59 -33.00
CA PHE A 405 -9.44 -14.65 -32.09
C PHE A 405 -10.92 -14.98 -31.86
N ALA A 406 -11.62 -15.50 -32.87
CA ALA A 406 -13.00 -15.97 -32.72
C ALA A 406 -13.14 -17.33 -31.99
N SER A 407 -12.04 -18.03 -31.70
CA SER A 407 -12.06 -19.32 -31.00
C SER A 407 -11.85 -19.14 -29.50
N ASP A 408 -12.59 -19.91 -28.72
CA ASP A 408 -12.55 -20.01 -27.25
C ASP A 408 -11.56 -21.07 -26.73
N ASN A 409 -10.90 -21.80 -27.62
CA ASN A 409 -9.99 -22.91 -27.28
C ASN A 409 -8.52 -22.48 -27.43
N PRO A 410 -7.75 -22.34 -26.32
CA PRO A 410 -6.36 -21.87 -26.37
C PRO A 410 -5.44 -22.73 -27.23
N ALA A 411 -5.54 -24.06 -27.18
CA ALA A 411 -4.69 -24.93 -28.00
C ALA A 411 -4.95 -24.75 -29.50
N LYS A 412 -6.20 -24.51 -29.88
CA LYS A 412 -6.58 -24.20 -31.27
C LYS A 412 -6.11 -22.82 -31.70
N ARG A 413 -6.13 -21.83 -30.80
CA ARG A 413 -5.61 -20.48 -31.05
C ARG A 413 -4.11 -20.50 -31.35
N ILE A 414 -3.33 -21.18 -30.50
CA ILE A 414 -1.89 -21.39 -30.69
C ILE A 414 -1.60 -22.14 -32.00
N THR A 415 -2.35 -23.20 -32.30
CA THR A 415 -2.19 -23.96 -33.56
C THR A 415 -2.42 -23.05 -34.78
N LEU A 416 -3.49 -22.26 -34.77
CA LEU A 416 -3.81 -21.33 -35.85
C LEU A 416 -2.77 -20.22 -36.00
N ALA A 417 -2.17 -19.75 -34.91
CA ALA A 417 -1.07 -18.78 -34.96
C ALA A 417 0.19 -19.38 -35.59
N HIS A 418 0.56 -20.62 -35.25
CA HIS A 418 1.67 -21.32 -35.93
C HIS A 418 1.36 -21.57 -37.42
N ASP A 419 0.14 -21.98 -37.77
CA ASP A 419 -0.29 -22.15 -39.16
C ASP A 419 -0.22 -20.82 -39.94
N ALA A 420 -0.57 -19.70 -39.31
CA ALA A 420 -0.44 -18.36 -39.89
C ALA A 420 1.02 -18.01 -40.21
N LEU A 421 1.95 -18.35 -39.31
CA LEU A 421 3.39 -18.13 -39.51
C LEU A 421 3.99 -19.04 -40.60
N VAL A 422 3.42 -20.23 -40.82
CA VAL A 422 3.79 -21.10 -41.95
C VAL A 422 3.38 -20.45 -43.29
N ILE A 423 2.24 -19.76 -43.33
CA ILE A 423 1.79 -19.03 -44.53
C ILE A 423 2.62 -17.76 -44.73
N SER A 424 2.83 -16.97 -43.67
CA SER A 424 3.63 -15.74 -43.74
C SER A 424 4.32 -15.44 -42.41
N GLU A 425 5.65 -15.36 -42.45
CA GLU A 425 6.46 -14.87 -41.32
C GLU A 425 6.23 -13.38 -40.99
N ASN A 426 5.44 -12.68 -41.81
CA ASN A 426 5.09 -11.28 -41.60
C ASN A 426 3.71 -11.11 -40.90
N CYS A 427 3.12 -12.19 -40.38
CA CYS A 427 1.88 -12.13 -39.60
C CYS A 427 2.16 -11.66 -38.15
N ALA A 428 2.12 -10.35 -37.91
CA ALA A 428 2.40 -9.77 -36.59
C ALA A 428 1.47 -10.28 -35.48
N ASP A 429 0.18 -10.45 -35.76
CA ASP A 429 -0.80 -10.93 -34.76
C ASP A 429 -0.54 -12.38 -34.31
N ALA A 430 0.06 -13.21 -35.16
CA ALA A 430 0.43 -14.56 -34.76
C ALA A 430 1.49 -14.52 -33.65
N TYR A 431 2.52 -13.70 -33.82
CA TYR A 431 3.52 -13.48 -32.77
C TYR A 431 2.93 -12.88 -31.50
N VAL A 432 1.96 -11.96 -31.63
CA VAL A 432 1.23 -11.40 -30.48
C VAL A 432 0.51 -12.50 -29.71
N LEU A 433 -0.25 -13.36 -30.40
CA LEU A 433 -0.98 -14.45 -29.76
C LEU A 433 -0.04 -15.44 -29.09
N LEU A 434 1.07 -15.83 -29.74
CA LEU A 434 2.05 -16.72 -29.14
C LEU A 434 2.74 -16.08 -27.92
N ALA A 435 3.01 -14.77 -27.95
CA ALA A 435 3.54 -14.06 -26.80
C ALA A 435 2.57 -14.03 -25.61
N GLU A 436 1.27 -13.94 -25.89
CA GLU A 436 0.20 -13.91 -24.89
C GLU A 436 -0.13 -15.31 -24.32
N GLU A 437 -0.14 -16.35 -25.17
CA GLU A 437 -0.74 -17.64 -24.84
C GLU A 437 0.26 -18.83 -24.84
N GLU A 438 1.40 -18.72 -25.51
CA GLU A 438 2.41 -19.80 -25.57
C GLU A 438 3.68 -19.51 -24.76
N ALA A 439 4.04 -18.23 -24.59
CA ALA A 439 5.25 -17.85 -23.87
C ALA A 439 5.17 -18.21 -22.37
N ASP A 440 6.17 -18.96 -21.89
CA ASP A 440 6.31 -19.39 -20.50
C ASP A 440 7.11 -18.41 -19.63
N THR A 441 7.85 -17.49 -20.26
CA THR A 441 8.75 -16.53 -19.62
C THR A 441 8.62 -15.13 -20.23
N VAL A 442 8.91 -14.09 -19.43
CA VAL A 442 8.91 -12.68 -19.90
C VAL A 442 9.90 -12.49 -21.06
N SER A 443 11.06 -13.13 -20.98
CA SER A 443 12.07 -13.09 -22.05
C SER A 443 11.56 -13.69 -23.36
N ARG A 444 10.85 -14.83 -23.29
CA ARG A 444 10.27 -15.45 -24.48
C ARG A 444 9.16 -14.59 -25.09
N ALA A 445 8.29 -14.01 -24.25
CA ALA A 445 7.26 -13.08 -24.69
C ALA A 445 7.87 -11.84 -25.36
N LEU A 446 8.95 -11.28 -24.78
CA LEU A 446 9.68 -10.16 -25.34
C LEU A 446 10.22 -10.48 -26.75
N GLU A 447 10.86 -11.63 -26.93
CA GLU A 447 11.37 -12.08 -28.24
C GLU A 447 10.24 -12.20 -29.28
N LEU A 448 9.12 -12.81 -28.90
CA LEU A 448 7.96 -12.96 -29.78
C LEU A 448 7.38 -11.58 -30.16
N TYR A 449 7.22 -10.65 -29.21
CA TYR A 449 6.78 -9.30 -29.55
C TYR A 449 7.77 -8.54 -30.44
N GLN A 450 9.09 -8.71 -30.24
CA GLN A 450 10.10 -8.15 -31.15
C GLN A 450 9.95 -8.70 -32.57
N GLN A 451 9.71 -10.00 -32.71
CA GLN A 451 9.41 -10.64 -33.99
C GLN A 451 8.11 -10.09 -34.59
N GLY A 452 7.06 -9.91 -33.79
CA GLY A 452 5.79 -9.32 -34.22
C GLY A 452 5.93 -7.88 -34.73
N VAL A 453 6.74 -7.05 -34.06
CA VAL A 453 7.03 -5.68 -34.51
C VAL A 453 7.76 -5.71 -35.86
N ALA A 454 8.84 -6.50 -35.98
CA ALA A 454 9.60 -6.63 -37.22
C ALA A 454 8.77 -7.21 -38.37
N ALA A 455 7.88 -8.17 -38.08
CA ALA A 455 6.92 -8.73 -39.02
C ALA A 455 5.94 -7.66 -39.53
N GLY A 456 5.39 -6.85 -38.62
CA GLY A 456 4.50 -5.75 -38.95
C GLY A 456 5.15 -4.66 -39.80
N GLU A 457 6.40 -4.28 -39.48
CA GLU A 457 7.17 -3.31 -40.29
C GLU A 457 7.39 -3.81 -41.72
N ARG A 458 7.75 -5.09 -41.87
CA ARG A 458 7.92 -5.73 -43.19
C ARG A 458 6.61 -5.86 -43.96
N ALA A 459 5.50 -6.18 -43.27
CA ALA A 459 4.17 -6.30 -43.87
C ALA A 459 3.65 -4.95 -44.42
N LEU A 460 3.91 -3.85 -43.69
CA LEU A 460 3.49 -2.51 -44.08
C LEU A 460 4.40 -1.92 -45.18
N GLY A 461 5.70 -2.21 -45.12
CA GLY A 461 6.68 -1.76 -46.11
C GLY A 461 6.61 -0.26 -46.37
N ASP A 462 6.61 0.14 -47.64
CA ASP A 462 6.56 1.56 -48.05
C ASP A 462 5.28 2.29 -47.59
N GLN A 463 4.18 1.57 -47.32
CA GLN A 463 2.92 2.16 -46.85
C GLN A 463 3.00 2.62 -45.39
N PHE A 464 4.02 2.20 -44.64
CA PHE A 464 4.17 2.55 -43.22
C PHE A 464 4.14 4.06 -42.99
N GLU A 465 4.94 4.82 -43.75
CA GLU A 465 5.03 6.27 -43.60
C GLU A 465 3.76 6.99 -44.06
N GLU A 466 3.00 6.40 -45.00
CA GLU A 466 1.73 6.97 -45.47
C GLU A 466 0.66 6.96 -44.37
N TYR A 467 0.73 5.99 -43.44
CA TYR A 467 -0.26 5.83 -42.39
C TYR A 467 0.07 6.58 -41.09
N VAL A 468 1.26 7.18 -40.96
CA VAL A 468 1.70 7.88 -39.74
C VAL A 468 0.68 8.95 -39.34
N GLY A 469 0.28 8.94 -38.08
CA GLY A 469 -0.76 9.83 -37.55
C GLY A 469 -2.17 9.23 -37.59
N HIS A 470 -2.36 8.14 -38.34
CA HIS A 470 -3.66 7.52 -38.58
C HIS A 470 -3.67 6.00 -38.39
N PHE A 471 -2.62 5.43 -37.80
CA PHE A 471 -2.45 3.97 -37.66
C PHE A 471 -3.73 3.29 -37.14
N TRP A 472 -4.32 3.77 -36.04
CA TRP A 472 -5.51 3.11 -35.48
C TRP A 472 -6.75 3.08 -36.39
N GLY A 473 -6.88 4.07 -37.29
CA GLY A 473 -7.95 4.12 -38.28
C GLY A 473 -7.78 3.12 -39.42
N VAL A 474 -6.57 2.60 -39.62
CA VAL A 474 -6.19 1.68 -40.70
C VAL A 474 -6.02 0.28 -40.11
N LEU A 475 -6.91 -0.65 -40.48
CA LEU A 475 -6.98 -2.00 -39.91
C LEU A 475 -5.69 -2.81 -40.13
N GLU A 476 -4.97 -2.52 -41.21
CA GLU A 476 -3.73 -3.16 -41.63
C GLU A 476 -2.57 -2.85 -40.68
N THR A 477 -2.59 -1.71 -39.99
CA THR A 477 -1.52 -1.31 -39.07
C THR A 477 -1.74 -1.77 -37.61
N ARG A 478 -2.96 -2.22 -37.29
CA ARG A 478 -3.33 -2.61 -35.92
C ARG A 478 -2.54 -3.82 -35.39
N PRO A 479 -2.25 -4.87 -36.18
CA PRO A 479 -1.37 -5.96 -35.73
C PRO A 479 0.01 -5.46 -35.27
N TYR A 480 0.59 -4.52 -36.02
CA TYR A 480 1.86 -3.88 -35.65
C TYR A 480 1.74 -3.05 -34.35
N MET A 481 0.67 -2.25 -34.20
CA MET A 481 0.44 -1.46 -32.99
C MET A 481 0.24 -2.34 -31.74
N ARG A 482 -0.43 -3.50 -31.88
CA ARG A 482 -0.55 -4.49 -30.80
C ARG A 482 0.80 -5.10 -30.43
N ALA A 483 1.58 -5.52 -31.42
CA ALA A 483 2.92 -6.07 -31.19
C ALA A 483 3.85 -5.05 -30.51
N ARG A 484 3.81 -3.78 -30.94
CA ARG A 484 4.62 -2.71 -30.34
C ARG A 484 4.20 -2.37 -28.91
N LEU A 485 2.90 -2.42 -28.61
CA LEU A 485 2.40 -2.26 -27.24
C LEU A 485 2.88 -3.40 -26.34
N GLY A 486 2.72 -4.64 -26.79
CA GLY A 486 3.19 -5.82 -26.06
C GLY A 486 4.69 -5.77 -25.78
N LEU A 487 5.49 -5.38 -26.79
CA LEU A 487 6.92 -5.14 -26.64
C LEU A 487 7.22 -4.09 -25.56
N ALA A 488 6.60 -2.91 -25.66
CA ALA A 488 6.81 -1.83 -24.70
C ALA A 488 6.43 -2.26 -23.27
N ASN A 489 5.33 -2.99 -23.11
CA ASN A 489 4.88 -3.52 -21.83
C ASN A 489 5.86 -4.55 -21.26
N MET A 490 6.38 -5.47 -22.08
CA MET A 490 7.40 -6.43 -21.62
C MET A 490 8.70 -5.72 -21.23
N LEU A 491 9.14 -4.73 -22.01
CA LEU A 491 10.29 -3.89 -21.65
C LEU A 491 10.06 -3.20 -20.30
N ASN A 492 8.87 -2.63 -20.07
CA ASN A 492 8.55 -1.97 -18.81
C ASN A 492 8.51 -2.96 -17.62
N ARG A 493 7.93 -4.15 -17.82
CA ARG A 493 7.92 -5.25 -16.81
C ARG A 493 9.32 -5.69 -16.43
N MET A 494 10.19 -5.76 -17.42
CA MET A 494 11.60 -5.99 -17.21
C MET A 494 12.34 -4.71 -16.82
N ASN A 495 11.71 -3.66 -16.25
CA ASN A 495 12.36 -2.40 -15.83
C ASN A 495 13.23 -1.67 -16.89
N ARG A 496 13.12 -2.00 -18.18
CA ARG A 496 13.79 -1.32 -19.32
C ARG A 496 13.02 -0.07 -19.70
N ARG A 497 12.81 0.78 -18.69
CA ARG A 497 11.88 1.92 -18.73
C ARG A 497 12.19 2.91 -19.85
N ASP A 498 13.47 3.15 -20.12
CA ASP A 498 13.88 4.05 -21.21
C ASP A 498 13.52 3.51 -22.61
N GLU A 499 13.71 2.21 -22.82
CA GLU A 499 13.37 1.56 -24.09
C GLU A 499 11.86 1.45 -24.24
N ALA A 500 11.15 1.09 -23.16
CA ALA A 500 9.69 1.10 -23.13
C ALA A 500 9.13 2.49 -23.48
N LEU A 501 9.66 3.55 -22.85
CA LEU A 501 9.28 4.93 -23.12
C LEU A 501 9.50 5.33 -24.58
N ALA A 502 10.59 4.88 -25.21
CA ALA A 502 10.83 5.11 -26.63
C ALA A 502 9.75 4.46 -27.52
N HIS A 503 9.37 3.22 -27.22
CA HIS A 503 8.28 2.54 -27.96
C HIS A 503 6.92 3.21 -27.74
N TYR A 504 6.58 3.59 -26.50
CA TYR A 504 5.33 4.30 -26.21
C TYR A 504 5.26 5.66 -26.92
N ARG A 505 6.35 6.42 -26.96
CA ARG A 505 6.42 7.70 -27.70
C ARG A 505 6.23 7.49 -29.19
N GLU A 506 6.83 6.45 -29.74
CA GLU A 506 6.62 6.11 -31.14
C GLU A 506 5.16 5.75 -31.40
N MET A 507 4.50 5.00 -30.51
CA MET A 507 3.07 4.74 -30.64
C MET A 507 2.21 6.02 -30.64
N LEU A 508 2.55 7.02 -29.81
CA LEU A 508 1.87 8.33 -29.87
C LEU A 508 2.17 9.11 -31.16
N ARG A 509 3.37 8.99 -31.74
CA ARG A 509 3.67 9.57 -33.06
C ARG A 509 2.81 8.95 -34.15
N LEU A 510 2.68 7.62 -34.12
CA LEU A 510 1.93 6.83 -35.10
C LEU A 510 0.41 6.99 -34.93
N ASN A 511 -0.04 7.18 -33.68
CA ASN A 511 -1.44 7.43 -33.32
C ASN A 511 -1.58 8.57 -32.29
N PRO A 512 -1.57 9.84 -32.73
CA PRO A 512 -1.68 11.00 -31.84
C PRO A 512 -3.01 11.13 -31.10
N ASN A 513 -4.09 10.55 -31.66
CA ASN A 513 -5.41 10.48 -31.02
C ASN A 513 -5.42 9.55 -29.81
N ASP A 514 -4.38 8.72 -29.69
CA ASP A 514 -4.14 7.84 -28.58
C ASP A 514 -5.34 6.95 -28.23
N ASN A 515 -5.88 6.32 -29.27
CA ASN A 515 -6.87 5.26 -29.15
C ASN A 515 -6.33 4.01 -28.44
N GLN A 516 -5.09 4.04 -27.96
CA GLN A 516 -4.50 3.02 -27.10
C GLN A 516 -4.01 3.63 -25.78
N GLY A 517 -4.50 4.81 -25.38
CA GLY A 517 -4.30 5.46 -24.06
C GLY A 517 -2.88 5.37 -23.50
N ILE A 518 -1.91 5.39 -24.39
CA ILE A 518 -0.48 5.33 -24.15
C ILE A 518 -0.02 6.57 -23.39
N ARG A 519 -0.75 7.70 -23.52
CA ARG A 519 -0.43 8.95 -22.84
C ARG A 519 -0.45 8.81 -21.32
N ASP A 520 -1.34 7.99 -20.76
CA ASP A 520 -1.41 7.75 -19.31
C ASP A 520 -0.19 6.95 -18.83
N ILE A 521 0.18 5.91 -19.59
CA ILE A 521 1.34 5.05 -19.32
C ILE A 521 2.63 5.87 -19.36
N ILE A 522 2.79 6.73 -20.38
CA ILE A 522 3.95 7.61 -20.48
C ILE A 522 4.02 8.56 -19.28
N LEU A 523 2.88 9.15 -18.86
CA LEU A 523 2.88 10.09 -17.75
C LEU A 523 3.32 9.43 -16.43
N GLU A 524 2.80 8.24 -16.13
CA GLU A 524 3.21 7.45 -14.96
C GLU A 524 4.72 7.11 -15.04
N LEU A 525 5.17 6.59 -16.18
CA LEU A 525 6.56 6.20 -16.37
C LEU A 525 7.53 7.38 -16.23
N LEU A 526 7.16 8.56 -16.74
CA LEU A 526 7.97 9.78 -16.58
C LEU A 526 8.03 10.24 -15.11
N LEU A 527 6.93 10.13 -14.36
CA LEU A 527 6.93 10.43 -12.92
C LEU A 527 7.79 9.45 -12.13
N GLN A 528 7.75 8.16 -12.50
CA GLN A 528 8.57 7.11 -11.91
C GLN A 528 10.07 7.31 -12.18
N LEU A 529 10.43 7.77 -13.40
CA LEU A 529 11.79 8.12 -13.79
C LEU A 529 12.26 9.50 -13.28
N GLN A 530 11.38 10.25 -12.59
CA GLN A 530 11.61 11.63 -12.15
C GLN A 530 11.99 12.60 -13.29
N ARG A 531 11.46 12.35 -14.49
CA ARG A 531 11.63 13.20 -15.67
C ARG A 531 10.56 14.27 -15.74
N ASP A 532 10.54 15.12 -14.71
CA ASP A 532 9.49 16.12 -14.48
C ASP A 532 9.32 17.11 -15.64
N ASP A 533 10.40 17.46 -16.35
CA ASP A 533 10.34 18.37 -17.51
C ASP A 533 9.58 17.73 -18.68
N GLU A 534 9.94 16.51 -19.05
CA GLU A 534 9.26 15.74 -20.11
C GLU A 534 7.79 15.47 -19.75
N ALA A 535 7.49 15.20 -18.46
CA ALA A 535 6.12 15.03 -18.00
C ALA A 535 5.31 16.34 -18.15
N ARG A 536 5.91 17.50 -17.86
CA ARG A 536 5.27 18.81 -18.07
C ARG A 536 5.01 19.13 -19.53
N GLU A 537 5.92 18.75 -20.43
CA GLU A 537 5.72 18.88 -21.87
C GLU A 537 4.53 18.04 -22.33
N LEU A 538 4.45 16.78 -21.90
CA LEU A 538 3.32 15.90 -22.19
C LEU A 538 2.00 16.47 -21.66
N LEU A 539 1.98 16.95 -20.41
CA LEU A 539 0.84 17.67 -19.81
C LEU A 539 0.40 18.92 -20.59
N THR A 540 1.31 19.52 -21.36
CA THR A 540 1.01 20.68 -22.21
C THR A 540 0.43 20.24 -23.55
N GLN A 541 0.94 19.14 -24.11
CA GLN A 541 0.42 18.52 -25.33
C GLN A 541 -1.05 18.10 -25.16
N TYR A 542 -1.39 17.47 -24.03
CA TYR A 542 -2.77 17.06 -23.71
C TYR A 542 -3.36 17.92 -22.57
N LYS A 543 -3.29 19.25 -22.73
CA LYS A 543 -3.79 20.21 -21.73
C LYS A 543 -5.29 20.13 -21.45
N ASP A 544 -6.07 19.58 -22.38
CA ASP A 544 -7.53 19.49 -22.31
C ASP A 544 -8.01 18.16 -21.69
N ASP A 545 -7.09 17.27 -21.30
CA ASP A 545 -7.43 16.06 -20.55
C ASP A 545 -7.84 16.43 -19.11
N TRP A 546 -9.00 15.93 -18.72
CA TRP A 546 -9.70 16.27 -17.48
C TRP A 546 -9.79 15.10 -16.50
N THR A 547 -9.20 13.94 -16.82
CA THR A 547 -9.18 12.76 -15.95
C THR A 547 -8.33 12.99 -14.70
N ALA A 548 -8.56 12.20 -13.65
CA ALA A 548 -7.83 12.31 -12.39
C ALA A 548 -6.32 12.16 -12.59
N VAL A 549 -5.89 11.22 -13.46
CA VAL A 549 -4.50 10.97 -13.82
C VAL A 549 -3.79 12.26 -14.25
N TRP A 550 -4.43 13.06 -15.10
CA TRP A 550 -3.82 14.27 -15.66
C TRP A 550 -3.90 15.45 -14.71
N LEU A 551 -5.05 15.65 -14.06
CA LEU A 551 -5.25 16.80 -13.17
C LEU A 551 -4.41 16.71 -11.90
N TYR A 552 -4.37 15.55 -11.24
CA TYR A 552 -3.58 15.36 -10.03
C TYR A 552 -2.08 15.33 -10.32
N SER A 553 -1.64 14.69 -11.42
CA SER A 553 -0.22 14.69 -11.80
C SER A 553 0.27 16.10 -12.18
N ARG A 554 -0.56 16.92 -12.84
CA ARG A 554 -0.28 18.34 -13.08
C ARG A 554 -0.12 19.12 -11.77
N ALA A 555 -1.00 18.90 -10.81
CA ALA A 555 -0.93 19.53 -9.50
C ALA A 555 0.37 19.15 -8.77
N LEU A 556 0.73 17.87 -8.76
CA LEU A 556 1.95 17.35 -8.14
C LEU A 556 3.21 17.92 -8.81
N LEU A 557 3.29 17.95 -10.14
CA LEU A 557 4.45 18.47 -10.86
C LEU A 557 4.64 19.98 -10.68
N LEU A 558 3.55 20.75 -10.59
CA LEU A 558 3.60 22.17 -10.25
C LEU A 558 4.08 22.39 -8.81
N PHE A 559 3.66 21.51 -7.90
CA PHE A 559 4.13 21.52 -6.51
C PHE A 559 5.63 21.18 -6.41
N ARG A 560 6.10 20.13 -7.11
CA ARG A 560 7.53 19.80 -7.18
C ARG A 560 8.37 20.98 -7.66
N GLN A 561 7.87 21.75 -8.63
CA GLN A 561 8.60 22.87 -9.21
C GLN A 561 8.65 24.12 -8.30
N LYS A 562 7.54 24.46 -7.65
CA LYS A 562 7.36 25.79 -7.00
C LYS A 562 6.79 25.72 -5.58
N GLY A 563 6.68 24.52 -4.99
CA GLY A 563 5.96 24.28 -3.74
C GLY A 563 4.47 24.63 -3.85
N ALA A 564 3.86 24.95 -2.70
CA ALA A 564 2.45 25.34 -2.56
C ALA A 564 2.11 26.74 -3.15
N SER A 565 2.48 26.94 -4.41
CA SER A 565 2.27 28.19 -5.15
C SER A 565 0.81 28.37 -5.59
N ALA A 566 0.42 29.59 -5.96
CA ALA A 566 -0.93 29.88 -6.47
C ALA A 566 -1.31 29.02 -7.69
N HIS A 567 -0.33 28.68 -8.55
CA HIS A 567 -0.55 27.83 -9.72
C HIS A 567 -0.79 26.37 -9.32
N ALA A 568 0.04 25.83 -8.40
CA ALA A 568 -0.15 24.48 -7.87
C ALA A 568 -1.48 24.36 -7.13
N ASN A 569 -1.82 25.34 -6.28
CA ASN A 569 -3.09 25.37 -5.54
C ASN A 569 -4.30 25.42 -6.48
N LYS A 570 -4.21 26.18 -7.58
CA LYS A 570 -5.26 26.21 -8.60
C LYS A 570 -5.41 24.85 -9.29
N ALA A 571 -4.31 24.27 -9.76
CA ALA A 571 -4.34 22.96 -10.41
C ALA A 571 -4.90 21.86 -9.49
N LEU A 572 -4.52 21.88 -8.20
CA LEU A 572 -5.09 20.96 -7.23
C LEU A 572 -6.58 21.22 -6.97
N ALA A 573 -7.01 22.49 -6.95
CA ALA A 573 -8.43 22.82 -6.80
C ALA A 573 -9.27 22.32 -7.99
N ASP A 574 -8.72 22.37 -9.21
CA ASP A 574 -9.33 21.83 -10.42
C ASP A 574 -9.41 20.29 -10.32
N ALA A 575 -8.32 19.62 -9.94
CA ALA A 575 -8.29 18.16 -9.71
C ALA A 575 -9.32 17.70 -8.66
N LEU A 576 -9.39 18.40 -7.53
CA LEU A 576 -10.38 18.17 -6.46
C LEU A 576 -11.82 18.43 -6.93
N ALA A 577 -12.04 19.22 -7.99
CA ALA A 577 -13.37 19.54 -8.48
C ALA A 577 -13.94 18.39 -9.31
N GLU A 578 -13.07 17.79 -10.12
CA GLU A 578 -13.43 16.67 -10.99
C GLU A 578 -13.46 15.35 -10.21
N ASN A 579 -12.44 15.08 -9.37
CA ASN A 579 -12.42 13.87 -8.55
C ASN A 579 -12.12 14.20 -7.08
N PRO A 580 -13.14 14.28 -6.20
CA PRO A 580 -12.96 14.62 -4.78
C PRO A 580 -12.55 13.43 -3.90
N PHE A 581 -12.49 12.22 -4.43
CA PHE A 581 -12.23 10.98 -3.68
C PHE A 581 -10.73 10.66 -3.56
N ALA A 582 -9.94 10.98 -4.60
CA ALA A 582 -8.50 10.72 -4.64
C ALA A 582 -7.72 11.16 -3.38
N PRO A 583 -8.00 12.31 -2.72
CA PRO A 583 -7.25 12.71 -1.53
C PRO A 583 -7.34 11.72 -0.38
N ASP A 584 -8.47 11.03 -0.19
CA ASP A 584 -8.60 10.08 0.92
C ASP A 584 -7.69 8.85 0.72
N TYR A 585 -7.43 8.44 -0.52
CA TYR A 585 -6.47 7.38 -0.85
C TYR A 585 -5.02 7.87 -0.89
N LEU A 586 -4.77 9.03 -1.51
CA LEU A 586 -3.43 9.64 -1.61
C LEU A 586 -2.86 10.07 -0.24
N THR A 587 -3.74 10.29 0.75
CA THR A 587 -3.37 10.60 2.14
C THR A 587 -3.55 9.40 3.08
N GLU A 588 -3.80 8.21 2.52
CA GLU A 588 -3.90 6.94 3.25
C GLU A 588 -4.99 6.92 4.34
N ARG A 589 -5.99 7.81 4.26
CA ARG A 589 -7.19 7.75 5.12
C ARG A 589 -8.08 6.58 4.75
N LYS A 590 -8.06 6.19 3.47
CA LYS A 590 -8.64 4.96 2.94
C LYS A 590 -7.51 4.10 2.36
N ARG A 591 -7.62 2.80 2.59
CA ARG A 591 -6.75 1.80 1.97
C ARG A 591 -7.18 1.58 0.52
N ILE A 592 -6.22 1.48 -0.39
CA ILE A 592 -6.47 1.02 -1.77
C ILE A 592 -6.91 -0.45 -1.69
N PRO A 593 -8.05 -0.85 -2.29
CA PRO A 593 -8.48 -2.24 -2.31
C PRO A 593 -7.45 -3.17 -2.97
N ASN A 594 -7.35 -4.40 -2.50
CA ASN A 594 -6.44 -5.40 -3.09
C ASN A 594 -6.84 -5.75 -4.53
N ARG A 595 -8.14 -5.76 -4.83
CA ARG A 595 -8.68 -5.91 -6.18
C ARG A 595 -9.10 -4.55 -6.71
N LEU A 596 -8.44 -4.10 -7.77
CA LEU A 596 -8.77 -2.82 -8.41
C LEU A 596 -10.14 -2.90 -9.11
N PRO A 597 -10.85 -1.77 -9.27
CA PRO A 597 -12.11 -1.73 -9.99
C PRO A 597 -11.92 -2.22 -11.43
N GLU A 598 -12.79 -3.14 -11.87
CA GLU A 598 -12.79 -3.65 -13.25
C GLU A 598 -13.17 -2.56 -14.26
N MET A 599 -14.00 -1.61 -13.84
CA MET A 599 -14.35 -0.43 -14.62
C MET A 599 -14.01 0.85 -13.87
N VAL A 600 -13.47 1.81 -14.61
CA VAL A 600 -13.14 3.14 -14.11
C VAL A 600 -14.19 4.15 -14.57
N GLY A 601 -15.01 4.60 -13.63
CA GLY A 601 -15.98 5.66 -13.84
C GLY A 601 -15.33 7.03 -13.66
N TRP A 602 -15.35 7.87 -14.69
CA TRP A 602 -14.72 9.19 -14.64
C TRP A 602 -15.40 10.11 -13.61
N GLY A 603 -14.61 10.71 -12.72
CA GLY A 603 -15.07 11.53 -11.60
C GLY A 603 -15.56 10.73 -10.39
N GLU A 604 -15.52 9.39 -10.46
CA GLU A 604 -16.01 8.51 -9.40
C GLU A 604 -14.90 8.02 -8.48
N GLU A 605 -15.28 7.30 -7.43
CA GLU A 605 -14.33 6.71 -6.49
C GLU A 605 -13.47 5.62 -7.14
N SER A 606 -13.99 4.92 -8.16
CA SER A 606 -13.22 3.92 -8.94
C SER A 606 -12.02 4.55 -9.66
N GLU A 607 -12.18 5.73 -10.26
CA GLU A 607 -11.08 6.49 -10.86
C GLU A 607 -10.06 6.97 -9.81
N ALA A 608 -10.52 7.34 -8.61
CA ALA A 608 -9.62 7.70 -7.52
C ALA A 608 -8.76 6.52 -7.04
N ILE A 609 -9.36 5.33 -6.95
CA ILE A 609 -8.67 4.09 -6.59
C ILE A 609 -7.61 3.76 -7.65
N ALA A 610 -8.00 3.76 -8.93
CA ALA A 610 -7.08 3.49 -10.03
C ALA A 610 -5.92 4.50 -10.06
N TYR A 611 -6.21 5.80 -9.91
CA TYR A 611 -5.16 6.82 -9.83
C TYR A 611 -4.22 6.59 -8.65
N ALA A 612 -4.76 6.34 -7.45
CA ALA A 612 -3.97 6.18 -6.25
C ALA A 612 -3.11 4.92 -6.28
N ALA A 613 -3.60 3.82 -6.85
CA ALA A 613 -2.84 2.58 -7.04
C ALA A 613 -1.52 2.83 -7.78
N ASP A 614 -1.58 3.61 -8.86
CA ASP A 614 -0.41 3.87 -9.69
C ASP A 614 0.43 5.04 -9.15
N HIS A 615 -0.19 6.07 -8.55
CA HIS A 615 0.48 7.36 -8.32
C HIS A 615 0.77 7.70 -6.85
N LEU A 616 0.25 6.96 -5.87
CA LEU A 616 0.45 7.26 -4.44
C LEU A 616 1.93 7.42 -4.08
N ASN A 617 2.78 6.56 -4.64
CA ASN A 617 4.23 6.61 -4.39
C ASN A 617 4.85 7.92 -4.85
N HIS A 618 4.40 8.48 -5.97
CA HIS A 618 4.90 9.77 -6.45
C HIS A 618 4.57 10.93 -5.51
N TRP A 619 3.42 10.88 -4.84
CA TRP A 619 3.05 11.85 -3.80
C TRP A 619 3.88 11.67 -2.53
N ARG A 620 4.06 10.43 -2.06
CA ARG A 620 4.86 10.11 -0.85
C ARG A 620 6.31 10.57 -0.97
N VAL A 621 6.96 10.29 -2.10
CA VAL A 621 8.38 10.65 -2.31
C VAL A 621 8.58 12.14 -2.58
N THR A 622 7.50 12.93 -2.70
CA THR A 622 7.57 14.38 -2.88
C THR A 622 7.42 15.08 -1.52
N PRO A 623 8.51 15.62 -0.93
CA PRO A 623 8.46 16.20 0.41
C PRO A 623 7.41 17.32 0.52
N GLY A 624 6.54 17.25 1.52
CA GLY A 624 5.52 18.27 1.77
C GLY A 624 4.24 18.15 0.93
N ALA A 625 4.19 17.25 -0.07
CA ALA A 625 3.04 17.14 -0.97
C ALA A 625 1.80 16.58 -0.26
N GLY A 626 1.98 15.61 0.64
CA GLY A 626 0.90 15.04 1.44
C GLY A 626 0.26 16.07 2.39
N GLU A 627 1.07 16.82 3.14
CA GLU A 627 0.59 17.87 4.04
C GLU A 627 -0.12 18.98 3.27
N TRP A 628 0.43 19.35 2.10
CA TRP A 628 -0.18 20.31 1.20
C TRP A 628 -1.55 19.85 0.69
N LEU A 629 -1.67 18.59 0.24
CA LEU A 629 -2.92 17.99 -0.22
C LEU A 629 -3.98 17.97 0.90
N VAL A 630 -3.59 17.63 2.13
CA VAL A 630 -4.47 17.66 3.30
C VAL A 630 -4.96 19.09 3.58
N ALA A 631 -4.06 20.09 3.55
CA ALA A 631 -4.42 21.48 3.81
C ALA A 631 -5.43 22.02 2.77
N GLN A 632 -5.20 21.75 1.47
CA GLN A 632 -6.08 22.23 0.41
C GLN A 632 -7.44 21.52 0.39
N SER A 633 -7.48 20.20 0.63
CA SER A 633 -8.72 19.42 0.66
C SER A 633 -9.65 19.83 1.82
N GLN A 634 -9.10 20.18 2.99
CA GLN A 634 -9.89 20.64 4.14
C GLN A 634 -10.48 22.04 3.95
N THR A 635 -9.79 22.90 3.20
CA THR A 635 -10.24 24.28 2.94
C THR A 635 -11.55 24.32 2.14
N ARG A 636 -11.82 23.29 1.32
CA ARG A 636 -13.02 23.18 0.47
C ARG A 636 -14.22 22.50 1.13
N ARG A 637 -14.02 21.76 2.23
CA ARG A 637 -15.12 21.15 3.03
C ARG A 637 -15.94 22.19 3.82
N LYS A 638 -15.54 23.46 3.87
CA LYS A 638 -16.42 24.54 4.33
C LYS A 638 -17.44 24.86 3.22
N PRO A 639 -18.75 24.71 3.46
CA PRO A 639 -19.74 24.92 2.41
C PRO A 639 -19.75 26.40 2.01
N ALA A 640 -19.29 26.69 0.80
CA ALA A 640 -19.61 27.95 0.14
C ALA A 640 -21.09 27.89 -0.26
N HIS A 641 -21.87 28.85 0.24
CA HIS A 641 -23.27 29.07 -0.10
C HIS A 641 -23.41 29.10 -1.64
N ARG A 642 -24.06 28.09 -2.24
CA ARG A 642 -24.27 28.01 -3.69
C ARG A 642 -25.20 29.13 -4.17
N PRO A 643 -24.82 29.94 -5.18
CA PRO A 643 -25.79 30.58 -6.06
C PRO A 643 -26.20 29.60 -7.17
N SER A 644 -27.47 29.69 -7.56
CA SER A 644 -28.18 28.79 -8.46
C SER A 644 -27.61 28.66 -9.88
N SER A 645 -27.61 27.42 -10.38
CA SER A 645 -27.80 26.96 -11.77
C SER A 645 -27.22 27.81 -12.93
N ARG A 646 -26.11 27.34 -13.52
CA ARG A 646 -25.81 27.57 -14.94
C ARG A 646 -26.08 26.30 -15.74
N ARG A 647 -27.17 26.33 -16.52
CA ARG A 647 -27.51 25.40 -17.60
C ARG A 647 -26.34 25.35 -18.61
N ARG A 648 -25.67 24.19 -18.74
CA ARG A 648 -24.80 23.90 -19.89
C ARG A 648 -25.68 23.79 -21.15
N LYS A 649 -25.45 24.64 -22.14
CA LYS A 649 -26.07 24.56 -23.47
C LYS A 649 -25.52 23.33 -24.19
N ARG A 650 -26.40 22.40 -24.58
CA ARG A 650 -26.10 21.39 -25.61
C ARG A 650 -25.93 22.10 -26.95
N SER A 651 -24.72 22.08 -27.53
CA SER A 651 -24.51 22.40 -28.94
C SER A 651 -24.83 21.16 -29.77
N ARG A 652 -25.86 21.27 -30.62
CA ARG A 652 -26.12 20.31 -31.71
C ARG A 652 -25.03 20.47 -32.76
N LEU A 653 -24.46 19.35 -33.22
CA LEU A 653 -23.67 19.28 -34.45
C LEU A 653 -24.58 19.60 -35.66
N PRO A 654 -24.12 20.38 -36.66
CA PRO A 654 -24.77 20.43 -37.96
C PRO A 654 -24.45 19.15 -38.76
N ARG A 655 -25.39 18.81 -39.64
CA ARG A 655 -25.47 17.60 -40.46
C ARG A 655 -24.27 17.34 -41.34
#